data_AF-A0AAU3TWU1-F1
#
_entry.id   AF-A0AAU3TWU1-F1
#
_cell.length_a   1.000
_cell.length_b   1.000
_cell.length_c   1.000
_cell.angle_alpha   90.00
_cell.angle_beta   90.00
_cell.angle_gamma   90.00
#
_symmetry.space_group_name_H-M   'P 1'
#
loop_
_entity.id
_entity.type
_entity.pdbx_description
1 polymer ?
#
loop_
_entity_poly.entity_id
_entity_poly.type
_entity_poly.pdbx_seq_one_letter_code
_entity_poly.pdbx_strand_id
1 'polypeptide(L)'
;MRTSRETPGGRHRWRVPKSRRGRIAAAGAMSVLALALLAPLASAALTDQSSSATPTPADRVTDTSRLPSGWQQSDDRMVTYDGDATGLHVLVADAAHAYTWRTAATLSEPGIDTDQWIGQTCVTASGDRAVVVYAPRQVTNDQQGFQEGAFAAVVDLTDGRVTKLPELVSIAYFNPGCGDGEQAVLSRPQGDGTQLLTVDTRQGKLVRRQTVPGQLTSAVPFGSGIAAAAGDSVVSVNGGGHVSTLAHTGGTPFRLVPDAHSGLAYQVPAAKKTVQVRRVTSGGSDRLLGSGALGSLAVRGNGGRVFVTGKDAQDDVRQSALPKSWRALQVPASAEVSTNGLLALTGVGNGTEVAGSGKPGATATADTAQPVGIDALLAGSGESLGFRVKPRAPARSQGDKQSPALSSGTAGTKANAEDGGLQTESIRTESLDGSGLEAAQSAQSTSAATTTDDDPAHTTTDPDRACAVTRNDPGLQALQPSTTMIEWAADLAVQGKLDVRRHKGWNGTDLASYTPQSLFPSVPLKGGGRVPAQIMLGVLAQESNLVQANSRASAGESGNFVQGGYYGNAGSVHTVNWAAADCGYGVAQVTSGMARTDTTTYTAEQQKAITVDYAANIAAGLQILQDKWNQLYDKGMLVNGGDPQYLENWWFALWAYNSGFNAPSASDTAAPWGLGWFNNPANGLYPADRKMFLSSGYEDARTPNLWTYPERVLGWAAYSLQKTDPATGTTGKAFTVGTWPTGNAPDAQPAHDTFCKPASNECDTSKPRKVEGSSQPEGPCQRDDFKCWWHEPATWTDCATTCGTEVLKYQAGEREPQVTPVHPASCTSTLPANALIVDDVPNTVKFRTGSTNPCAGKHNWTSRGTLKFTFGSAQQNGATVYPSKIDFHQLGAGFGGHFWFTHTRVPSFTDSVVTGTWTPDRSLTGWARIMVHLPDHEANTGQATYHVDLGDGTVVDKTISQDTGGKNAWVSLGSYQVHGTPSVSLSSDTADGTGDASIAWDALAFEPLPAKPSDAVTPSPSPS
;
A
#
# COMPACT_ATOMS: atom_id res chain seq x y z
N MET A 1 44.33 23.64 52.27
CA MET A 1 45.54 24.45 51.98
C MET A 1 46.59 23.58 51.28
N ARG A 2 47.67 24.16 50.74
CA ARG A 2 48.67 23.50 49.88
C ARG A 2 49.58 22.50 50.62
N THR A 3 50.04 21.46 49.93
CA THR A 3 51.47 21.02 49.72
C THR A 3 51.54 19.57 49.17
N SER A 4 52.57 19.09 48.46
CA SER A 4 53.45 19.65 47.39
C SER A 4 54.38 18.57 46.78
N ARG A 5 55.04 18.88 45.64
CA ARG A 5 56.17 18.21 44.91
C ARG A 5 55.80 17.13 43.85
N GLU A 6 56.16 17.22 42.57
CA GLU A 6 57.46 17.47 41.86
C GLU A 6 58.51 16.32 41.96
N THR A 7 59.27 15.91 40.92
CA THR A 7 59.09 15.96 39.44
C THR A 7 59.71 14.70 38.72
N PRO A 8 60.77 14.63 37.85
CA PRO A 8 60.79 13.60 36.77
C PRO A 8 62.13 12.85 36.45
N GLY A 9 62.09 11.92 35.47
CA GLY A 9 63.18 11.78 34.47
C GLY A 9 63.90 10.42 34.25
N GLY A 10 64.04 10.01 32.98
CA GLY A 10 65.37 9.77 32.40
C GLY A 10 65.98 8.35 32.18
N ARG A 11 65.56 7.66 31.09
CA ARG A 11 66.41 6.89 30.13
C ARG A 11 67.14 5.55 30.47
N HIS A 12 67.04 4.64 29.46
CA HIS A 12 68.03 3.68 28.92
C HIS A 12 68.11 2.19 29.39
N ARG A 13 68.61 1.36 28.44
CA ARG A 13 68.55 -0.12 28.30
C ARG A 13 69.60 -0.88 29.15
N TRP A 14 69.51 -2.22 29.27
CA TRP A 14 70.42 -3.25 28.65
C TRP A 14 70.21 -4.71 29.17
N ARG A 15 70.29 -5.72 28.26
CA ARG A 15 70.57 -7.21 28.34
C ARG A 15 70.15 -8.09 29.56
N VAL A 16 69.49 -9.27 29.42
CA VAL A 16 69.84 -10.60 28.78
C VAL A 16 70.91 -11.42 29.55
N PRO A 17 70.64 -12.66 30.06
CA PRO A 17 71.02 -13.89 29.30
C PRO A 17 70.28 -15.26 29.54
N LYS A 18 69.94 -15.91 28.41
CA LYS A 18 69.96 -17.36 27.99
C LYS A 18 70.28 -18.58 28.92
N SER A 19 69.53 -19.68 28.62
CA SER A 19 69.92 -21.13 28.50
C SER A 19 69.99 -22.01 29.78
N ARG A 20 69.80 -23.36 29.76
CA ARG A 20 70.11 -24.42 28.76
C ARG A 20 69.19 -25.69 28.75
N ARG A 21 69.11 -26.32 27.55
CA ARG A 21 69.12 -27.76 27.18
C ARG A 21 68.55 -28.88 28.11
N GLY A 22 67.69 -29.72 27.53
CA GLY A 22 67.46 -31.14 27.86
C GLY A 22 66.75 -31.88 26.70
N ARG A 23 66.99 -33.20 26.48
CA ARG A 23 66.36 -34.05 25.44
C ARG A 23 66.34 -35.54 25.87
N ILE A 24 65.50 -36.33 25.17
CA ILE A 24 65.54 -37.80 24.89
C ILE A 24 64.56 -38.73 25.68
N ALA A 25 63.86 -39.57 24.90
CA ALA A 25 63.08 -40.81 25.20
C ALA A 25 61.87 -40.73 26.15
N ALA A 26 60.62 -41.07 25.77
CA ALA A 26 60.08 -42.35 25.25
C ALA A 26 60.15 -43.52 26.27
N ALA A 27 59.11 -44.33 26.50
CA ALA A 27 57.69 -44.29 26.12
C ALA A 27 56.88 -45.25 27.03
N GLY A 28 55.55 -45.15 27.06
CA GLY A 28 54.67 -46.11 27.76
C GLY A 28 53.23 -45.61 27.89
N ALA A 29 52.26 -46.40 27.44
CA ALA A 29 50.86 -45.97 27.33
C ALA A 29 50.13 -45.87 28.68
N MET A 30 49.34 -44.81 28.84
CA MET A 30 48.15 -44.81 29.69
C MET A 30 47.12 -43.83 29.11
N SER A 31 45.94 -44.34 28.78
CA SER A 31 44.80 -43.54 28.29
C SER A 31 43.85 -43.26 29.44
N VAL A 32 43.42 -42.01 29.64
CA VAL A 32 42.09 -41.65 30.19
C VAL A 32 41.86 -40.12 30.11
N LEU A 33 40.63 -39.74 29.75
CA LEU A 33 39.96 -38.42 29.80
C LEU A 33 40.81 -37.12 29.70
N ALA A 34 40.66 -36.45 28.56
CA ALA A 34 40.48 -35.00 28.50
C ALA A 34 39.41 -34.68 27.45
N LEU A 35 38.26 -34.11 27.85
CA LEU A 35 37.26 -33.61 26.91
C LEU A 35 37.63 -32.18 26.49
N ALA A 36 37.82 -31.98 25.19
CA ALA A 36 37.90 -30.65 24.58
C ALA A 36 36.66 -30.45 23.69
N LEU A 37 35.88 -29.40 23.95
CA LEU A 37 34.73 -29.03 23.13
C LEU A 37 35.22 -28.28 21.88
N LEU A 38 35.49 -29.04 20.82
CA LEU A 38 35.57 -28.54 19.45
C LEU A 38 34.19 -28.66 18.81
N ALA A 39 33.56 -27.53 18.47
CA ALA A 39 32.34 -27.52 17.69
C ALA A 39 32.67 -27.77 16.21
N PRO A 40 32.10 -28.80 15.55
CA PRO A 40 32.37 -29.07 14.15
C PRO A 40 31.55 -28.16 13.23
N LEU A 41 32.24 -27.36 12.41
CA LEU A 41 31.67 -26.91 11.14
C LEU A 41 31.50 -28.13 10.24
N ALA A 42 30.25 -28.57 10.06
CA ALA A 42 29.91 -29.70 9.19
C ALA A 42 28.91 -29.24 8.14
N SER A 43 29.35 -29.14 6.89
CA SER A 43 28.46 -28.92 5.75
C SER A 43 27.53 -30.11 5.61
N ALA A 44 26.22 -29.90 5.79
CA ALA A 44 25.21 -30.89 5.46
C ALA A 44 25.19 -31.08 3.93
N ALA A 45 25.74 -32.19 3.45
CA ALA A 45 25.62 -32.58 2.05
C ALA A 45 24.16 -32.90 1.72
N LEU A 46 23.77 -32.63 0.47
CA LEU A 46 22.48 -33.05 -0.10
C LEU A 46 22.33 -34.57 0.05
N THR A 47 21.49 -34.99 0.98
CA THR A 47 20.96 -36.36 1.06
C THR A 47 19.46 -36.27 0.78
N ASP A 48 19.03 -37.05 -0.21
CA ASP A 48 17.71 -36.93 -0.81
C ASP A 48 16.64 -37.52 0.13
N GLN A 49 16.20 -36.73 1.11
CA GLN A 49 15.07 -37.10 1.95
C GLN A 49 13.78 -36.88 1.17
N SER A 50 13.18 -38.00 0.74
CA SER A 50 11.84 -38.04 0.16
C SER A 50 10.87 -37.19 0.99
N SER A 51 10.32 -36.14 0.37
CA SER A 51 9.51 -35.16 1.08
C SER A 51 8.22 -35.77 1.62
N SER A 52 8.22 -36.06 2.93
CA SER A 52 6.98 -36.25 3.67
C SER A 52 6.23 -34.92 3.67
N ALA A 53 5.35 -34.73 2.69
CA ALA A 53 4.57 -33.50 2.55
C ALA A 53 3.78 -33.25 3.83
N THR A 54 4.19 -32.24 4.60
CA THR A 54 3.49 -31.81 5.81
C THR A 54 2.03 -31.56 5.43
N PRO A 55 1.04 -32.19 6.09
CA PRO A 55 -0.36 -32.00 5.75
C PRO A 55 -0.69 -30.51 5.87
N THR A 56 -1.31 -29.95 4.83
CA THR A 56 -1.69 -28.54 4.84
C THR A 56 -2.62 -28.29 6.04
N PRO A 57 -2.38 -27.25 6.86
CA PRO A 57 -3.22 -26.96 8.01
C PRO A 57 -4.70 -26.88 7.62
N ALA A 58 -5.57 -27.43 8.46
CA ALA A 58 -7.00 -27.41 8.23
C ALA A 58 -7.59 -26.00 8.48
N ASP A 59 -8.83 -25.82 8.07
CA ASP A 59 -9.66 -24.66 8.41
C ASP A 59 -10.19 -24.70 9.85
N ARG A 60 -9.87 -25.73 10.64
CA ARG A 60 -10.43 -26.00 11.97
C ARG A 60 -9.53 -26.86 12.85
N VAL A 61 -9.82 -26.91 14.15
CA VAL A 61 -9.16 -27.86 15.06
C VAL A 61 -9.69 -29.28 14.81
N THR A 62 -8.87 -30.12 14.19
CA THR A 62 -9.23 -31.50 13.81
C THR A 62 -9.22 -32.45 15.00
N ASP A 63 -8.21 -32.36 15.87
CA ASP A 63 -8.18 -33.05 17.16
C ASP A 63 -8.82 -32.16 18.24
N THR A 64 -10.11 -32.35 18.43
CA THR A 64 -10.91 -31.59 19.41
C THR A 64 -10.66 -31.98 20.87
N SER A 65 -9.80 -32.97 21.16
CA SER A 65 -9.39 -33.28 22.54
C SER A 65 -8.46 -32.21 23.14
N ARG A 66 -7.84 -31.42 22.27
CA ARG A 66 -6.96 -30.28 22.58
C ARG A 66 -7.73 -29.05 23.08
N LEU A 67 -9.03 -28.97 22.79
CA LEU A 67 -9.88 -27.83 23.14
C LEU A 67 -10.34 -27.86 24.61
N PRO A 68 -10.56 -26.69 25.25
CA PRO A 68 -11.05 -26.63 26.63
C PRO A 68 -12.36 -27.39 26.86
N SER A 69 -12.52 -27.97 28.05
CA SER A 69 -13.73 -28.71 28.43
C SER A 69 -14.98 -27.84 28.31
N GLY A 70 -15.97 -28.30 27.54
CA GLY A 70 -17.22 -27.56 27.30
C GLY A 70 -17.19 -26.63 26.08
N TRP A 71 -16.15 -26.69 25.23
CA TRP A 71 -16.05 -25.85 24.02
C TRP A 71 -17.31 -25.85 23.14
N GLN A 72 -18.05 -26.98 23.08
CA GLN A 72 -19.30 -27.13 22.30
C GLN A 72 -20.43 -26.19 22.76
N GLN A 73 -20.31 -25.59 23.94
CA GLN A 73 -21.30 -24.66 24.54
C GLN A 73 -20.73 -23.24 24.72
N SER A 74 -19.54 -22.97 24.18
CA SER A 74 -18.83 -21.70 24.35
C SER A 74 -19.29 -20.64 23.35
N ASP A 75 -19.58 -19.43 23.85
CA ASP A 75 -19.78 -18.19 23.07
C ASP A 75 -18.45 -17.53 22.65
N ASP A 76 -17.31 -18.20 22.88
CA ASP A 76 -16.01 -17.70 22.44
C ASP A 76 -15.90 -17.72 20.90
N ARG A 77 -15.63 -16.54 20.34
CA ARG A 77 -15.50 -16.29 18.90
C ARG A 77 -14.18 -15.57 18.66
N MET A 78 -13.39 -16.07 17.73
CA MET A 78 -12.27 -15.35 17.16
C MET A 78 -12.73 -14.59 15.93
N VAL A 79 -12.31 -13.34 15.80
CA VAL A 79 -12.44 -12.52 14.59
C VAL A 79 -11.04 -12.01 14.26
N THR A 80 -10.66 -12.07 12.99
CA THR A 80 -9.45 -11.45 12.46
C THR A 80 -9.72 -10.96 11.04
N TYR A 81 -8.73 -10.38 10.39
CA TYR A 81 -8.81 -9.95 9.01
C TYR A 81 -7.44 -10.05 8.35
N ASP A 82 -7.46 -10.23 7.05
CA ASP A 82 -6.29 -10.18 6.19
C ASP A 82 -6.73 -9.74 4.78
N GLY A 83 -5.81 -9.28 3.93
CA GLY A 83 -6.18 -8.71 2.63
C GLY A 83 -5.13 -8.85 1.54
N ASP A 84 -5.64 -8.90 0.31
CA ASP A 84 -4.90 -8.94 -0.95
C ASP A 84 -5.54 -7.96 -1.95
N ALA A 85 -5.28 -8.10 -3.25
CA ALA A 85 -5.88 -7.24 -4.28
C ALA A 85 -7.42 -7.34 -4.39
N THR A 86 -8.01 -8.50 -4.05
CA THR A 86 -9.46 -8.76 -4.16
C THR A 86 -10.29 -8.10 -3.07
N GLY A 87 -9.68 -7.75 -1.94
CA GLY A 87 -10.35 -7.11 -0.82
C GLY A 87 -9.76 -7.46 0.54
N LEU A 88 -10.31 -6.82 1.57
CA LEU A 88 -10.06 -7.16 2.96
C LEU A 88 -11.04 -8.25 3.40
N HIS A 89 -10.52 -9.44 3.69
CA HIS A 89 -11.28 -10.59 4.14
C HIS A 89 -11.44 -10.58 5.67
N VAL A 90 -12.65 -10.32 6.14
CA VAL A 90 -13.02 -10.51 7.55
C VAL A 90 -13.24 -11.99 7.80
N LEU A 91 -12.40 -12.59 8.65
CA LEU A 91 -12.44 -14.00 9.00
C LEU A 91 -12.98 -14.21 10.41
N VAL A 92 -13.79 -15.25 10.61
CA VAL A 92 -14.40 -15.58 11.90
C VAL A 92 -14.39 -17.08 12.17
N ALA A 93 -14.19 -17.47 13.43
CA ALA A 93 -14.23 -18.85 13.90
C ALA A 93 -14.87 -18.94 15.29
N ASP A 94 -15.85 -19.83 15.46
CA ASP A 94 -16.55 -20.04 16.73
C ASP A 94 -15.98 -21.26 17.48
N ALA A 95 -15.75 -21.14 18.79
CA ALA A 95 -15.27 -22.23 19.64
C ALA A 95 -16.22 -23.44 19.60
N ALA A 96 -17.54 -23.20 19.65
CA ALA A 96 -18.58 -24.22 19.53
C ALA A 96 -18.54 -25.02 18.20
N HIS A 97 -17.82 -24.52 17.19
CA HIS A 97 -17.57 -25.19 15.92
C HIS A 97 -16.10 -25.65 15.77
N ALA A 98 -15.42 -25.92 16.88
CA ALA A 98 -14.00 -26.30 16.94
C ALA A 98 -13.05 -25.29 16.24
N TYR A 99 -13.40 -24.00 16.32
CA TYR A 99 -12.78 -22.91 15.56
C TYR A 99 -12.69 -23.22 14.05
N THR A 100 -13.77 -23.72 13.45
CA THR A 100 -13.89 -23.78 11.98
C THR A 100 -14.01 -22.37 11.43
N TRP A 101 -12.98 -21.94 10.70
CA TRP A 101 -12.86 -20.62 10.09
C TRP A 101 -13.73 -20.48 8.84
N ARG A 102 -14.31 -19.29 8.68
CA ARG A 102 -15.04 -18.86 7.48
C ARG A 102 -14.78 -17.38 7.21
N THR A 103 -14.89 -16.98 5.94
CA THR A 103 -15.06 -15.57 5.58
C THR A 103 -16.44 -15.12 6.05
N ALA A 104 -16.50 -14.06 6.85
CA ALA A 104 -17.74 -13.34 7.16
C ALA A 104 -18.09 -12.37 6.02
N ALA A 105 -17.10 -11.60 5.54
CA ALA A 105 -17.22 -10.68 4.42
C ALA A 105 -15.86 -10.50 3.72
N THR A 106 -15.89 -10.14 2.43
CA THR A 106 -14.79 -9.46 1.74
C THR A 106 -15.21 -8.02 1.54
N LEU A 107 -14.33 -7.06 1.82
CA LEU A 107 -14.56 -5.62 1.64
C LEU A 107 -13.58 -5.05 0.62
N SER A 108 -14.09 -4.53 -0.48
CA SER A 108 -13.35 -3.86 -1.55
C SER A 108 -14.22 -2.74 -2.12
N GLU A 109 -13.64 -1.75 -2.79
CA GLU A 109 -14.43 -0.81 -3.60
C GLU A 109 -14.28 -1.12 -5.08
N PRO A 110 -15.37 -1.07 -5.88
CA PRO A 110 -15.32 -1.41 -7.30
C PRO A 110 -14.22 -0.65 -8.04
N GLY A 111 -13.34 -1.40 -8.71
CA GLY A 111 -12.30 -0.84 -9.60
C GLY A 111 -11.13 -0.12 -8.94
N ILE A 112 -11.09 0.07 -7.61
CA ILE A 112 -9.92 0.70 -6.97
C ILE A 112 -8.75 -0.29 -7.00
N ASP A 113 -7.92 -0.17 -8.04
CA ASP A 113 -6.77 -1.06 -8.25
C ASP A 113 -5.72 -0.88 -7.15
N THR A 114 -5.38 -1.98 -6.49
CA THR A 114 -4.39 -2.03 -5.43
C THR A 114 -3.74 -3.40 -5.38
N ASP A 115 -2.47 -3.45 -4.98
CA ASP A 115 -1.77 -4.70 -4.69
C ASP A 115 -2.23 -5.34 -3.38
N GLN A 116 -2.81 -4.55 -2.46
CA GLN A 116 -3.28 -5.03 -1.17
C GLN A 116 -4.31 -4.07 -0.52
N TRP A 117 -5.48 -4.61 -0.18
CA TRP A 117 -6.39 -3.96 0.77
C TRP A 117 -5.89 -4.17 2.21
N ILE A 118 -5.71 -3.07 2.95
CA ILE A 118 -5.38 -3.08 4.38
C ILE A 118 -6.59 -2.65 5.22
N GLY A 119 -6.55 -2.90 6.52
CA GLY A 119 -7.63 -2.45 7.40
C GLY A 119 -7.41 -2.71 8.88
N GLN A 120 -8.48 -2.47 9.64
CA GLN A 120 -8.61 -2.69 11.08
C GLN A 120 -10.05 -3.05 11.43
N THR A 121 -10.24 -3.80 12.51
CA THR A 121 -11.56 -4.18 13.00
C THR A 121 -11.69 -3.99 14.50
N CYS A 122 -12.91 -3.74 14.97
CA CYS A 122 -13.30 -3.89 16.38
C CYS A 122 -14.59 -4.69 16.47
N VAL A 123 -14.75 -5.47 17.55
CA VAL A 123 -15.89 -6.36 17.77
C VAL A 123 -16.79 -5.81 18.88
N THR A 124 -18.10 -5.81 18.64
CA THR A 124 -19.12 -5.30 19.57
C THR A 124 -19.45 -6.29 20.69
N ALA A 125 -20.19 -5.86 21.71
CA ALA A 125 -20.38 -6.66 22.93
C ALA A 125 -21.27 -7.91 22.81
N SER A 126 -22.05 -8.05 21.74
CA SER A 126 -22.64 -9.35 21.39
C SER A 126 -21.63 -10.37 20.87
N GLY A 127 -20.48 -9.92 20.34
CA GLY A 127 -19.63 -10.73 19.47
C GLY A 127 -20.21 -10.93 18.06
N ASP A 128 -21.42 -10.42 17.76
CA ASP A 128 -22.12 -10.66 16.50
C ASP A 128 -21.86 -9.60 15.42
N ARG A 129 -21.19 -8.48 15.75
CA ARG A 129 -20.84 -7.45 14.76
C ARG A 129 -19.39 -7.02 14.88
N ALA A 130 -18.75 -6.90 13.73
CA ALA A 130 -17.52 -6.14 13.59
C ALA A 130 -17.84 -4.77 12.97
N VAL A 131 -17.14 -3.74 13.42
CA VAL A 131 -16.95 -2.52 12.64
C VAL A 131 -15.57 -2.62 12.01
N VAL A 132 -15.47 -2.23 10.74
CA VAL A 132 -14.27 -2.39 9.92
C VAL A 132 -13.94 -1.07 9.26
N VAL A 133 -12.66 -0.69 9.28
CA VAL A 133 -12.10 0.42 8.50
C VAL A 133 -11.07 -0.17 7.54
N TYR A 134 -11.15 0.17 6.26
CA TYR A 134 -10.36 -0.48 5.21
C TYR A 134 -9.99 0.50 4.08
N ALA A 135 -8.84 0.28 3.46
CA ALA A 135 -8.30 1.14 2.40
C ALA A 135 -7.29 0.40 1.51
N PRO A 136 -7.01 0.89 0.29
CA PRO A 136 -5.81 0.50 -0.47
C PRO A 136 -4.54 0.79 0.33
N ARG A 137 -3.54 -0.10 0.31
CA ARG A 137 -2.25 0.08 1.02
C ARG A 137 -1.56 1.41 0.71
N GLN A 138 -1.76 1.92 -0.52
CA GLN A 138 -1.24 3.18 -1.05
C GLN A 138 -1.53 4.37 -0.13
N VAL A 139 -2.70 4.41 0.53
CA VAL A 139 -3.08 5.54 1.40
C VAL A 139 -2.15 5.73 2.59
N THR A 140 -1.27 4.76 2.89
CA THR A 140 -0.26 4.91 3.95
C THR A 140 0.93 5.78 3.57
N ASN A 141 1.12 6.09 2.28
CA ASN A 141 2.17 6.98 1.79
C ASN A 141 1.75 8.45 1.70
N ASP A 142 0.45 8.76 1.70
CA ASP A 142 -0.04 10.15 1.71
C ASP A 142 -0.68 10.50 3.07
N GLN A 143 -0.48 11.73 3.52
CA GLN A 143 -1.12 12.23 4.73
C GLN A 143 -2.65 12.28 4.57
N GLN A 144 -3.18 12.78 3.44
CA GLN A 144 -4.63 12.96 3.29
C GLN A 144 -5.33 11.61 3.18
N GLY A 145 -4.80 10.69 2.36
CA GLY A 145 -5.28 9.31 2.27
C GLY A 145 -5.27 8.60 3.62
N PHE A 146 -4.20 8.74 4.43
CA PHE A 146 -4.13 8.14 5.76
C PHE A 146 -5.18 8.73 6.71
N GLN A 147 -5.44 10.03 6.62
CA GLN A 147 -6.29 10.76 7.56
C GLN A 147 -7.78 10.75 7.19
N GLU A 148 -8.10 10.71 5.90
CA GLU A 148 -9.45 10.94 5.38
C GLU A 148 -9.84 10.00 4.22
N GLY A 149 -8.98 9.07 3.80
CA GLY A 149 -9.19 8.21 2.63
C GLY A 149 -9.72 6.79 2.89
N ALA A 150 -9.92 6.36 4.13
CA ALA A 150 -10.35 5.00 4.43
C ALA A 150 -11.87 4.84 4.47
N PHE A 151 -12.37 3.73 3.92
CA PHE A 151 -13.78 3.35 3.94
C PHE A 151 -14.14 2.69 5.27
N ALA A 152 -15.41 2.74 5.65
CA ALA A 152 -15.91 2.11 6.88
C ALA A 152 -17.17 1.28 6.62
N ALA A 153 -17.29 0.13 7.30
CA ALA A 153 -18.43 -0.75 7.20
C ALA A 153 -18.78 -1.42 8.54
N VAL A 154 -20.05 -1.81 8.70
CA VAL A 154 -20.51 -2.75 9.72
C VAL A 154 -20.70 -4.11 9.06
N VAL A 155 -20.12 -5.15 9.64
CA VAL A 155 -20.24 -6.55 9.19
C VAL A 155 -20.97 -7.33 10.28
N ASP A 156 -22.11 -7.94 9.92
CA ASP A 156 -22.81 -8.89 10.78
C ASP A 156 -22.11 -10.25 10.69
N LEU A 157 -21.43 -10.66 11.76
CA LEU A 157 -20.60 -11.85 11.82
C LEU A 157 -21.43 -13.15 11.82
N THR A 158 -22.75 -13.04 12.04
CA THR A 158 -23.68 -14.18 12.07
C THR A 158 -24.04 -14.67 10.67
N ASP A 159 -24.43 -13.76 9.77
CA ASP A 159 -24.92 -14.08 8.41
C ASP A 159 -24.07 -13.49 7.26
N GLY A 160 -23.04 -12.71 7.57
CA GLY A 160 -22.14 -12.08 6.60
C GLY A 160 -22.67 -10.80 5.95
N ARG A 161 -23.81 -10.27 6.41
CA ARG A 161 -24.41 -9.05 5.86
C ARG A 161 -23.52 -7.82 6.13
N VAL A 162 -23.26 -7.04 5.08
CA VAL A 162 -22.43 -5.83 5.14
C VAL A 162 -23.29 -4.57 5.07
N THR A 163 -22.88 -3.51 5.76
CA THR A 163 -23.46 -2.17 5.63
C THR A 163 -22.35 -1.14 5.60
N LYS A 164 -21.98 -0.69 4.39
CA LYS A 164 -21.00 0.39 4.19
C LYS A 164 -21.55 1.73 4.65
N LEU A 165 -20.68 2.56 5.21
CA LEU A 165 -21.03 3.85 5.82
C LEU A 165 -20.70 5.02 4.89
N PRO A 166 -21.43 6.16 4.97
CA PRO A 166 -21.35 7.25 4.00
C PRO A 166 -20.21 8.26 4.28
N GLU A 167 -19.21 7.92 5.08
CA GLU A 167 -18.11 8.80 5.46
C GLU A 167 -16.79 8.08 5.26
N LEU A 168 -15.81 8.76 4.66
CA LEU A 168 -14.41 8.34 4.71
C LEU A 168 -13.78 8.77 6.05
N VAL A 169 -12.82 8.00 6.55
CA VAL A 169 -12.23 8.14 7.89
C VAL A 169 -10.71 7.87 7.88
N SER A 170 -10.02 8.01 9.01
CA SER A 170 -8.58 7.72 9.08
C SER A 170 -8.27 6.22 9.22
N ILE A 171 -7.17 5.76 8.63
CA ILE A 171 -6.61 4.40 8.82
C ILE A 171 -5.70 4.29 10.07
N ALA A 172 -5.67 5.28 10.97
CA ALA A 172 -4.86 5.25 12.21
C ALA A 172 -5.19 4.05 13.13
N TYR A 173 -4.21 3.55 13.90
CA TYR A 173 -4.26 2.27 14.67
C TYR A 173 -5.41 2.07 15.69
N PHE A 174 -6.22 3.11 15.87
CA PHE A 174 -7.26 3.19 16.89
C PHE A 174 -8.67 3.35 16.32
N ASN A 175 -8.81 3.28 14.99
CA ASN A 175 -10.06 3.43 14.28
C ASN A 175 -10.35 2.12 13.51
N PRO A 176 -11.43 1.37 13.82
CA PRO A 176 -12.59 1.75 14.64
C PRO A 176 -12.46 1.44 16.15
N GLY A 177 -13.14 2.21 17.00
CA GLY A 177 -13.21 1.98 18.45
C GLY A 177 -14.57 1.48 18.92
N CYS A 178 -14.66 0.24 19.42
CA CYS A 178 -15.91 -0.38 19.90
C CYS A 178 -16.16 -0.18 21.40
N GLY A 179 -17.44 -0.14 21.79
CA GLY A 179 -17.87 0.03 23.19
C GLY A 179 -18.04 -1.28 23.98
N ASP A 180 -18.55 -1.16 25.20
CA ASP A 180 -19.11 -2.26 26.01
C ASP A 180 -20.56 -2.64 25.58
N GLY A 181 -20.93 -2.28 24.34
CA GLY A 181 -22.26 -2.48 23.77
C GLY A 181 -22.24 -2.64 22.24
N GLU A 182 -23.34 -2.26 21.59
CA GLU A 182 -23.54 -2.34 20.14
C GLU A 182 -23.34 -0.98 19.45
N GLN A 183 -22.35 -0.22 19.94
CA GLN A 183 -21.91 1.04 19.36
C GLN A 183 -20.42 1.02 19.09
N ALA A 184 -20.00 1.84 18.14
CA ALA A 184 -18.60 2.17 17.89
C ALA A 184 -18.45 3.67 17.61
N VAL A 185 -17.21 4.15 17.66
CA VAL A 185 -16.82 5.48 17.19
C VAL A 185 -15.83 5.32 16.04
N LEU A 186 -16.02 6.13 15.00
CA LEU A 186 -15.02 6.37 13.96
C LEU A 186 -14.47 7.79 14.08
N SER A 187 -13.27 8.02 13.52
CA SER A 187 -12.57 9.31 13.61
C SER A 187 -11.80 9.70 12.34
N ARG A 188 -11.81 11.00 12.03
CA ARG A 188 -10.91 11.69 11.09
C ARG A 188 -10.56 13.08 11.64
N PRO A 189 -9.50 13.77 11.17
CA PRO A 189 -9.37 15.20 11.40
C PRO A 189 -10.50 15.99 10.70
N GLN A 190 -10.59 17.28 11.01
CA GLN A 190 -11.55 18.22 10.43
C GLN A 190 -11.06 19.65 10.70
N GLY A 191 -10.18 20.18 9.83
CA GLY A 191 -9.39 21.37 10.15
C GLY A 191 -8.52 21.12 11.38
N ASP A 192 -8.44 22.08 12.29
CA ASP A 192 -7.77 21.91 13.60
C ASP A 192 -8.45 20.86 14.52
N GLY A 193 -9.52 20.20 14.08
CA GLY A 193 -10.39 19.34 14.89
C GLY A 193 -10.30 17.85 14.65
N THR A 194 -10.90 17.07 15.55
CA THR A 194 -11.25 15.65 15.32
C THR A 194 -12.75 15.52 15.16
N GLN A 195 -13.20 14.95 14.06
CA GLN A 195 -14.59 14.57 13.88
C GLN A 195 -14.82 13.16 14.41
N LEU A 196 -15.66 13.05 15.44
CA LEU A 196 -16.10 11.80 16.04
C LEU A 196 -17.47 11.40 15.49
N LEU A 197 -17.56 10.17 15.01
CA LEU A 197 -18.70 9.60 14.28
C LEU A 197 -19.23 8.39 15.06
N THR A 198 -20.31 8.54 15.82
CA THR A 198 -20.91 7.42 16.59
C THR A 198 -21.79 6.55 15.68
N VAL A 199 -21.47 5.26 15.59
CA VAL A 199 -22.20 4.24 14.83
C VAL A 199 -23.11 3.43 15.75
N ASP A 200 -24.39 3.27 15.40
CA ASP A 200 -25.24 2.18 15.90
C ASP A 200 -25.04 0.98 14.96
N THR A 201 -24.45 -0.10 15.47
CA THR A 201 -24.08 -1.25 14.64
C THR A 201 -25.28 -2.16 14.33
N ARG A 202 -26.32 -2.16 15.18
CA ARG A 202 -27.58 -2.88 14.90
C ARG A 202 -28.30 -2.29 13.70
N GLN A 203 -28.30 -0.96 13.60
CA GLN A 203 -28.89 -0.24 12.48
C GLN A 203 -27.96 -0.12 11.26
N GLY A 204 -26.65 -0.26 11.46
CA GLY A 204 -25.65 0.02 10.43
C GLY A 204 -25.60 1.51 10.05
N LYS A 205 -25.77 2.41 11.03
CA LYS A 205 -25.97 3.85 10.79
C LYS A 205 -25.18 4.75 11.71
N LEU A 206 -24.78 5.91 11.18
CA LEU A 206 -24.26 7.03 11.95
C LEU A 206 -25.42 7.70 12.71
N VAL A 207 -25.38 7.67 14.04
CA VAL A 207 -26.41 8.22 14.93
C VAL A 207 -26.02 9.55 15.57
N ARG A 208 -24.72 9.90 15.57
CA ARG A 208 -24.21 11.17 16.08
C ARG A 208 -22.91 11.54 15.34
N ARG A 209 -22.78 12.81 14.93
CA ARG A 209 -21.54 13.40 14.41
C ARG A 209 -21.16 14.57 15.30
N GLN A 210 -19.89 14.69 15.67
CA GLN A 210 -19.39 15.75 16.55
C GLN A 210 -17.98 16.13 16.12
N THR A 211 -17.73 17.37 15.71
CA THR A 211 -16.35 17.88 15.67
C THR A 211 -15.99 18.35 17.07
N VAL A 212 -14.87 17.86 17.59
CA VAL A 212 -14.36 18.23 18.92
C VAL A 212 -12.92 18.72 18.83
N PRO A 213 -12.61 19.88 19.44
CA PRO A 213 -11.25 20.34 19.63
C PRO A 213 -10.49 20.49 18.29
N GLY A 214 -9.25 19.97 18.10
CA GLY A 214 -8.40 19.07 18.90
C GLY A 214 -8.02 17.73 18.22
N GLN A 215 -6.82 17.17 18.47
CA GLN A 215 -6.45 15.79 18.07
C GLN A 215 -6.80 14.79 19.18
N LEU A 216 -7.90 14.06 19.01
CA LEU A 216 -8.32 12.98 19.92
C LEU A 216 -8.03 11.61 19.28
N THR A 217 -7.46 10.69 20.05
CA THR A 217 -7.11 9.33 19.59
C THR A 217 -7.75 8.27 20.49
N SER A 218 -7.78 7.01 20.06
CA SER A 218 -8.39 5.91 20.84
C SER A 218 -9.83 6.19 21.29
N ALA A 219 -10.63 6.79 20.41
CA ALA A 219 -12.00 7.18 20.71
C ALA A 219 -12.94 5.97 20.74
N VAL A 220 -13.62 5.74 21.87
CA VAL A 220 -14.52 4.60 22.12
C VAL A 220 -15.82 5.06 22.80
N PRO A 221 -16.98 4.43 22.53
CA PRO A 221 -18.20 4.68 23.29
C PRO A 221 -17.97 4.41 24.79
N PHE A 222 -18.40 5.35 25.64
CA PHE A 222 -18.23 5.21 27.09
C PHE A 222 -19.37 5.90 27.85
N GLY A 223 -20.16 5.12 28.60
CA GLY A 223 -21.39 5.60 29.22
C GLY A 223 -22.38 6.14 28.16
N SER A 224 -22.85 7.37 28.33
CA SER A 224 -23.69 8.07 27.33
C SER A 224 -22.90 8.90 26.30
N GLY A 225 -21.56 8.88 26.39
CA GLY A 225 -20.65 9.72 25.62
C GLY A 225 -19.61 8.90 24.86
N ILE A 226 -18.45 9.50 24.69
CA ILE A 226 -17.23 8.90 24.12
C ILE A 226 -16.12 9.11 25.15
N ALA A 227 -15.20 8.17 25.29
CA ALA A 227 -13.90 8.41 25.92
C ALA A 227 -12.80 8.37 24.85
N ALA A 228 -11.77 9.19 25.02
CA ALA A 228 -10.64 9.29 24.11
C ALA A 228 -9.36 9.65 24.87
N ALA A 229 -8.21 9.46 24.23
CA ALA A 229 -6.94 10.02 24.67
C ALA A 229 -6.74 11.40 24.04
N ALA A 230 -6.27 12.35 24.85
CA ALA A 230 -5.92 13.71 24.46
C ALA A 230 -4.70 14.13 25.29
N GLY A 231 -3.54 14.34 24.65
CA GLY A 231 -2.27 14.61 25.34
C GLY A 231 -1.97 13.55 26.40
N ASP A 232 -1.52 13.94 27.59
CA ASP A 232 -1.31 13.03 28.73
C ASP A 232 -2.62 12.54 29.39
N SER A 233 -3.79 13.02 28.94
CA SER A 233 -5.08 12.75 29.55
C SER A 233 -5.91 11.68 28.85
N VAL A 234 -6.72 11.00 29.65
CA VAL A 234 -7.95 10.35 29.20
C VAL A 234 -9.10 11.33 29.42
N VAL A 235 -9.84 11.65 28.35
CA VAL A 235 -10.96 12.59 28.35
C VAL A 235 -12.28 11.89 28.04
N SER A 236 -13.38 12.52 28.46
CA SER A 236 -14.75 12.20 28.10
C SER A 236 -15.33 13.29 27.20
N VAL A 237 -16.11 12.90 26.21
CA VAL A 237 -16.86 13.79 25.32
C VAL A 237 -18.34 13.51 25.51
N ASN A 238 -19.10 14.52 25.91
CA ASN A 238 -20.55 14.37 26.07
C ASN A 238 -21.30 14.49 24.72
N GLY A 239 -22.60 14.22 24.70
CA GLY A 239 -23.40 14.25 23.46
C GLY A 239 -23.52 15.60 22.75
N GLY A 240 -23.07 16.70 23.37
CA GLY A 240 -22.99 18.04 22.78
C GLY A 240 -21.59 18.45 22.33
N GLY A 241 -20.58 17.59 22.48
CA GLY A 241 -19.18 17.85 22.06
C GLY A 241 -18.30 18.47 23.13
N HIS A 242 -18.82 18.72 24.34
CA HIS A 242 -18.02 19.23 25.45
C HIS A 242 -17.05 18.15 25.95
N VAL A 243 -15.77 18.50 26.04
CA VAL A 243 -14.68 17.64 26.51
C VAL A 243 -14.45 17.86 28.01
N SER A 244 -14.25 16.79 28.79
CA SER A 244 -13.92 16.85 30.21
C SER A 244 -12.97 15.72 30.62
N THR A 245 -11.86 16.05 31.26
CA THR A 245 -10.84 15.09 31.71
C THR A 245 -11.39 14.06 32.70
N LEU A 246 -11.11 12.78 32.44
CA LEU A 246 -11.35 11.67 33.37
C LEU A 246 -10.11 11.36 34.21
N ALA A 247 -8.90 11.43 33.61
CA ALA A 247 -7.63 11.27 34.33
C ALA A 247 -6.48 11.94 33.58
N HIS A 248 -5.59 12.62 34.31
CA HIS A 248 -4.25 13.00 33.84
C HIS A 248 -3.25 11.88 34.12
N THR A 249 -2.16 11.79 33.36
CA THR A 249 -1.23 10.66 33.46
C THR A 249 0.24 11.09 33.32
N GLY A 250 1.16 10.16 32.98
CA GLY A 250 2.59 10.43 32.84
C GLY A 250 3.07 10.61 31.39
N GLY A 251 2.17 10.48 30.42
CA GLY A 251 2.42 10.60 28.98
C GLY A 251 1.22 10.13 28.17
N THR A 252 1.28 10.18 26.84
CA THR A 252 0.09 9.99 25.99
C THR A 252 -0.62 8.63 26.18
N PRO A 253 -1.89 8.58 26.64
CA PRO A 253 -2.65 7.34 26.73
C PRO A 253 -2.95 6.74 25.34
N PHE A 254 -3.02 5.41 25.25
CA PHE A 254 -3.33 4.71 24.01
C PHE A 254 -4.03 3.37 24.26
N ARG A 255 -4.69 2.83 23.20
CA ARG A 255 -5.51 1.61 23.25
C ARG A 255 -6.52 1.61 24.40
N LEU A 256 -7.42 2.60 24.38
CA LEU A 256 -8.55 2.69 25.30
C LEU A 256 -9.53 1.55 25.01
N VAL A 257 -9.93 0.81 26.05
CA VAL A 257 -10.86 -0.33 25.96
C VAL A 257 -11.88 -0.23 27.10
N PRO A 258 -13.18 -0.04 26.81
CA PRO A 258 -14.23 -0.07 27.84
C PRO A 258 -14.37 -1.44 28.49
N ASP A 259 -14.68 -1.47 29.78
CA ASP A 259 -15.14 -2.66 30.49
C ASP A 259 -16.58 -2.52 30.99
N ALA A 260 -17.28 -3.67 31.06
CA ALA A 260 -18.70 -3.77 31.40
C ALA A 260 -19.09 -3.34 32.84
N HIS A 261 -18.18 -2.68 33.56
CA HIS A 261 -18.39 -2.15 34.91
C HIS A 261 -18.07 -0.64 34.96
N SER A 262 -18.45 0.11 33.91
CA SER A 262 -18.20 1.55 33.73
C SER A 262 -16.73 1.95 33.92
N GLY A 263 -15.82 1.03 33.56
CA GLY A 263 -14.39 1.24 33.57
C GLY A 263 -13.84 1.36 32.15
N LEU A 264 -12.64 1.93 32.07
CA LEU A 264 -11.92 2.11 30.82
C LEU A 264 -10.47 1.72 31.06
N ALA A 265 -10.06 0.60 30.48
CA ALA A 265 -8.67 0.17 30.42
C ALA A 265 -7.91 1.04 29.43
N TYR A 266 -6.63 1.31 29.70
CA TYR A 266 -5.74 1.96 28.74
C TYR A 266 -4.26 1.70 29.05
N GLN A 267 -3.41 1.93 28.06
CA GLN A 267 -1.96 1.92 28.20
C GLN A 267 -1.40 3.34 28.30
N VAL A 268 -0.28 3.53 29.01
CA VAL A 268 0.49 4.78 29.07
C VAL A 268 1.98 4.48 28.94
N PRO A 269 2.72 5.06 27.98
CA PRO A 269 4.18 4.95 27.92
C PRO A 269 4.82 5.61 29.14
N ALA A 270 5.86 4.98 29.68
CA ALA A 270 6.53 5.47 30.88
C ALA A 270 8.06 5.34 30.77
N ALA A 271 8.74 6.10 31.63
CA ALA A 271 10.20 6.19 31.65
C ALA A 271 10.91 4.82 31.67
N LYS A 272 12.14 4.78 31.13
CA LYS A 272 12.96 3.56 30.99
C LYS A 272 12.37 2.50 30.03
N LYS A 273 11.70 2.94 28.95
CA LYS A 273 11.02 2.06 27.96
C LYS A 273 10.03 1.09 28.62
N THR A 274 9.21 1.59 29.56
CA THR A 274 8.15 0.81 30.22
C THR A 274 6.77 1.24 29.73
N VAL A 275 5.75 0.42 29.99
CA VAL A 275 4.36 0.75 29.75
C VAL A 275 3.51 0.41 30.97
N GLN A 276 2.61 1.32 31.33
CA GLN A 276 1.65 1.13 32.42
C GLN A 276 0.31 0.67 31.86
N VAL A 277 -0.33 -0.29 32.53
CA VAL A 277 -1.73 -0.68 32.30
C VAL A 277 -2.56 -0.05 33.42
N ARG A 278 -3.52 0.81 33.03
CA ARG A 278 -4.34 1.62 33.96
C ARG A 278 -5.83 1.39 33.72
N ARG A 279 -6.65 1.77 34.70
CA ARG A 279 -8.11 1.75 34.62
C ARG A 279 -8.71 3.00 35.27
N VAL A 280 -9.34 3.84 34.45
CA VAL A 280 -10.19 4.94 34.91
C VAL A 280 -11.66 4.50 34.94
N THR A 281 -12.50 5.24 35.66
CA THR A 281 -13.95 5.06 35.76
C THR A 281 -14.68 6.30 35.23
N SER A 282 -15.97 6.17 34.91
CA SER A 282 -16.80 7.31 34.48
C SER A 282 -16.89 8.45 35.52
N GLY A 283 -16.53 8.19 36.78
CA GLY A 283 -16.41 9.20 37.84
C GLY A 283 -14.99 9.77 38.05
N GLY A 284 -14.06 9.51 37.12
CA GLY A 284 -12.69 10.04 37.17
C GLY A 284 -11.73 9.38 38.16
N SER A 285 -12.14 8.28 38.83
CA SER A 285 -11.21 7.51 39.65
C SER A 285 -10.35 6.61 38.77
N ASP A 286 -9.07 6.93 38.65
CA ASP A 286 -8.04 6.13 37.96
C ASP A 286 -7.17 5.32 38.94
N ARG A 287 -6.63 4.20 38.44
CA ARG A 287 -5.74 3.29 39.14
C ARG A 287 -4.76 2.62 38.17
N LEU A 288 -3.47 2.62 38.55
CA LEU A 288 -2.47 1.71 38.00
C LEU A 288 -2.79 0.25 38.38
N LEU A 289 -2.84 -0.65 37.40
CA LEU A 289 -3.07 -2.08 37.61
C LEU A 289 -1.80 -2.92 37.44
N GLY A 290 -0.93 -2.56 36.50
CA GLY A 290 0.36 -3.22 36.31
C GLY A 290 1.29 -2.44 35.39
N SER A 291 2.54 -2.91 35.27
CA SER A 291 3.56 -2.29 34.42
C SER A 291 4.51 -3.34 33.86
N GLY A 292 4.86 -3.21 32.57
CA GLY A 292 5.79 -4.11 31.88
C GLY A 292 6.75 -3.34 30.96
N ALA A 293 7.53 -4.05 30.17
CA ALA A 293 8.34 -3.43 29.11
C ALA A 293 7.46 -2.97 27.93
N LEU A 294 7.77 -1.79 27.38
CA LEU A 294 7.08 -1.24 26.21
C LEU A 294 7.18 -2.23 25.03
N GLY A 295 6.07 -2.49 24.35
CA GLY A 295 5.97 -3.47 23.26
C GLY A 295 6.04 -4.95 23.70
N SER A 296 6.08 -5.21 25.01
CA SER A 296 6.08 -6.56 25.60
C SER A 296 4.87 -6.84 26.51
N LEU A 297 4.09 -5.81 26.83
CA LEU A 297 2.83 -5.85 27.56
C LEU A 297 1.82 -4.94 26.84
N ALA A 298 0.61 -5.44 26.60
CA ALA A 298 -0.44 -4.69 25.91
C ALA A 298 -1.85 -4.96 26.47
N VAL A 299 -2.77 -4.06 26.13
CA VAL A 299 -4.21 -4.20 26.38
C VAL A 299 -4.92 -4.56 25.07
N ARG A 300 -5.91 -5.45 25.17
CA ARG A 300 -6.85 -5.85 24.13
C ARG A 300 -8.27 -5.83 24.69
N GLY A 301 -9.25 -5.65 23.83
CA GLY A 301 -10.65 -5.50 24.21
C GLY A 301 -11.58 -6.30 23.31
N ASN A 302 -12.59 -6.90 23.92
CA ASN A 302 -13.71 -7.47 23.19
C ASN A 302 -14.97 -7.41 24.07
N GLY A 303 -15.95 -6.62 23.66
CA GLY A 303 -17.28 -6.61 24.27
C GLY A 303 -17.35 -6.32 25.78
N GLY A 304 -16.64 -5.30 26.27
CA GLY A 304 -16.59 -4.99 27.70
C GLY A 304 -15.78 -5.97 28.54
N ARG A 305 -15.13 -6.96 27.92
CA ARG A 305 -14.05 -7.78 28.50
C ARG A 305 -12.70 -7.21 28.08
N VAL A 306 -11.73 -7.25 29.00
CA VAL A 306 -10.37 -6.70 28.83
C VAL A 306 -9.36 -7.82 28.97
N PHE A 307 -8.40 -7.87 28.05
CA PHE A 307 -7.30 -8.81 28.09
C PHE A 307 -5.98 -8.06 28.19
N VAL A 308 -5.14 -8.46 29.14
CA VAL A 308 -3.75 -8.00 29.24
C VAL A 308 -2.87 -9.08 28.65
N THR A 309 -2.24 -8.79 27.52
CA THR A 309 -1.43 -9.73 26.73
C THR A 309 0.05 -9.40 26.84
N GLY A 310 0.88 -10.43 26.99
CA GLY A 310 2.33 -10.31 27.13
C GLY A 310 2.90 -11.59 27.73
N LYS A 311 4.16 -11.92 27.43
CA LYS A 311 4.76 -13.19 27.90
C LYS A 311 4.87 -13.29 29.43
N ASP A 312 4.93 -12.14 30.10
CA ASP A 312 5.01 -11.99 31.57
C ASP A 312 3.75 -11.31 32.14
N ALA A 313 2.67 -11.16 31.35
CA ALA A 313 1.51 -10.33 31.67
C ALA A 313 0.81 -10.66 33.00
N GLN A 314 0.83 -11.93 33.43
CA GLN A 314 0.31 -12.31 34.75
C GLN A 314 1.17 -11.78 35.90
N ASP A 315 2.49 -11.71 35.73
CA ASP A 315 3.42 -11.18 36.72
C ASP A 315 3.43 -9.64 36.74
N ASP A 316 3.34 -9.01 35.57
CA ASP A 316 3.30 -7.54 35.42
C ASP A 316 2.09 -6.89 36.11
N VAL A 317 0.98 -7.64 36.28
CA VAL A 317 -0.25 -7.19 36.96
C VAL A 317 -0.50 -7.83 38.33
N ARG A 318 0.33 -8.80 38.78
CA ARG A 318 0.06 -9.65 39.97
C ARG A 318 -0.21 -8.91 41.28
N GLN A 319 0.24 -7.66 41.39
CA GLN A 319 0.06 -6.83 42.58
C GLN A 319 -1.33 -6.16 42.65
N SER A 320 -2.17 -6.31 41.61
CA SER A 320 -3.52 -5.77 41.57
C SER A 320 -4.59 -6.86 41.49
N ALA A 321 -5.59 -6.72 42.36
CA ALA A 321 -6.89 -7.36 42.13
C ALA A 321 -7.53 -6.77 40.86
N LEU A 322 -7.46 -7.51 39.75
CA LEU A 322 -8.12 -7.16 38.50
C LEU A 322 -9.66 -7.21 38.64
N PRO A 323 -10.42 -6.38 37.89
CA PRO A 323 -11.87 -6.52 37.80
C PRO A 323 -12.29 -7.87 37.19
N LYS A 324 -13.52 -8.33 37.47
CA LYS A 324 -14.02 -9.64 36.99
C LYS A 324 -14.10 -9.78 35.47
N SER A 325 -14.20 -8.68 34.73
CA SER A 325 -14.18 -8.65 33.26
C SER A 325 -12.77 -8.63 32.66
N TRP A 326 -11.72 -8.69 33.47
CA TRP A 326 -10.33 -8.63 33.03
C TRP A 326 -9.61 -9.99 33.17
N ARG A 327 -8.78 -10.35 32.18
CA ARG A 327 -7.90 -11.54 32.23
C ARG A 327 -6.49 -11.21 31.77
N ALA A 328 -5.47 -11.78 32.43
CA ALA A 328 -4.08 -11.71 31.99
C ALA A 328 -3.68 -13.01 31.27
N LEU A 329 -3.17 -12.88 30.04
CA LEU A 329 -2.89 -13.98 29.11
C LEU A 329 -1.40 -14.01 28.77
N GLN A 330 -0.74 -15.13 29.07
CA GLN A 330 0.68 -15.37 28.76
C GLN A 330 0.86 -15.72 27.26
N VAL A 331 0.74 -14.69 26.42
CA VAL A 331 0.79 -14.76 24.94
C VAL A 331 1.59 -13.54 24.41
N PRO A 332 2.01 -13.49 23.14
CA PRO A 332 2.64 -12.28 22.57
C PRO A 332 1.80 -11.02 22.78
N ALA A 333 2.44 -9.88 23.07
CA ALA A 333 1.72 -8.61 23.27
C ALA A 333 1.11 -8.02 21.99
N SER A 334 1.52 -8.51 20.82
CA SER A 334 0.86 -8.25 19.53
C SER A 334 -0.50 -8.94 19.42
N ALA A 335 -0.72 -10.05 20.12
CA ALA A 335 -1.80 -11.01 19.82
C ALA A 335 -3.20 -10.40 19.73
N GLU A 336 -3.96 -10.87 18.74
CA GLU A 336 -5.41 -10.68 18.67
C GLU A 336 -6.11 -11.71 19.57
N VAL A 337 -7.23 -11.34 20.20
CA VAL A 337 -7.85 -12.18 21.26
C VAL A 337 -9.35 -12.35 21.05
N SER A 338 -9.80 -13.60 21.19
CA SER A 338 -11.19 -14.06 21.09
C SER A 338 -12.13 -13.42 22.15
N THR A 339 -13.45 -13.47 21.91
CA THR A 339 -14.47 -12.77 22.73
C THR A 339 -14.44 -13.12 24.21
N ASN A 340 -14.09 -14.36 24.60
CA ASN A 340 -13.84 -14.75 25.99
C ASN A 340 -12.35 -14.88 26.32
N GLY A 341 -11.47 -14.92 25.32
CA GLY A 341 -10.02 -15.11 25.48
C GLY A 341 -9.66 -16.57 25.74
N LEU A 342 -10.20 -17.51 24.95
CA LEU A 342 -9.79 -18.92 24.95
C LEU A 342 -8.78 -19.24 23.83
N LEU A 343 -8.86 -18.50 22.73
CA LEU A 343 -7.87 -18.48 21.64
C LEU A 343 -7.20 -17.09 21.55
N ALA A 344 -5.90 -17.06 21.26
CA ALA A 344 -5.17 -15.84 20.91
C ALA A 344 -4.33 -16.08 19.65
N LEU A 345 -4.40 -15.20 18.66
CA LEU A 345 -3.63 -15.32 17.42
C LEU A 345 -2.23 -14.76 17.59
N THR A 346 -1.23 -15.45 17.03
CA THR A 346 0.19 -15.10 17.15
C THR A 346 0.85 -14.81 15.81
N GLY A 347 0.15 -15.03 14.71
CA GLY A 347 0.49 -14.56 13.37
C GLY A 347 -0.70 -14.74 12.42
N VAL A 348 -0.98 -13.74 11.60
CA VAL A 348 -2.03 -13.78 10.54
C VAL A 348 -1.46 -13.21 9.25
N GLY A 349 -1.62 -13.94 8.15
CA GLY A 349 -1.25 -13.44 6.82
C GLY A 349 -1.33 -14.47 5.70
N ASN A 350 -1.55 -14.00 4.47
CA ASN A 350 -1.50 -14.74 3.22
C ASN A 350 -0.10 -14.80 2.60
N GLY A 351 0.82 -13.92 3.02
CA GLY A 351 2.22 -13.88 2.57
C GLY A 351 2.48 -13.04 1.32
N THR A 352 1.47 -12.36 0.77
CA THR A 352 1.59 -11.41 -0.37
C THR A 352 1.60 -9.94 0.04
N GLU A 353 1.25 -9.63 1.30
CA GLU A 353 1.41 -8.31 1.95
C GLU A 353 2.86 -7.83 1.86
N VAL A 354 3.79 -8.80 1.91
CA VAL A 354 5.22 -8.60 1.78
C VAL A 354 5.79 -9.12 0.47
N ALA A 355 4.94 -9.67 -0.40
CA ALA A 355 5.32 -10.24 -1.69
C ALA A 355 4.31 -9.85 -2.78
N GLY A 356 4.29 -8.56 -3.14
CA GLY A 356 3.31 -8.02 -4.08
C GLY A 356 3.30 -8.78 -5.41
N SER A 357 2.08 -9.15 -5.83
CA SER A 357 1.74 -9.91 -7.05
C SER A 357 2.54 -11.22 -7.26
N GLY A 358 2.31 -12.21 -6.39
CA GLY A 358 2.84 -13.56 -6.53
C GLY A 358 1.99 -14.52 -7.39
N LYS A 359 2.65 -15.25 -8.31
CA LYS A 359 2.17 -16.45 -9.06
C LYS A 359 1.16 -16.27 -10.22
N PRO A 360 1.57 -15.70 -11.37
CA PRO A 360 1.05 -16.17 -12.65
C PRO A 360 1.51 -17.63 -12.87
N GLY A 361 0.60 -18.51 -13.29
CA GLY A 361 0.87 -19.93 -13.58
C GLY A 361 0.16 -20.97 -12.68
N ALA A 362 -0.47 -20.56 -11.57
CA ALA A 362 -1.22 -21.44 -10.68
C ALA A 362 -2.65 -20.94 -10.38
N THR A 363 -3.29 -20.28 -11.37
CA THR A 363 -4.64 -19.69 -11.27
C THR A 363 -4.85 -18.85 -10.00
N ALA A 364 -3.85 -18.03 -9.66
CA ALA A 364 -4.07 -16.78 -8.95
C ALA A 364 -4.24 -15.69 -10.03
N THR A 365 -5.48 -15.51 -10.49
CA THR A 365 -5.86 -14.26 -11.18
C THR A 365 -5.84 -13.11 -10.15
N ALA A 366 -5.82 -11.87 -10.60
CA ALA A 366 -5.91 -10.70 -9.69
C ALA A 366 -7.16 -10.76 -8.79
N ASP A 367 -8.22 -11.35 -9.32
CA ASP A 367 -9.55 -11.62 -8.76
C ASP A 367 -9.66 -12.95 -7.96
N THR A 368 -8.55 -13.65 -7.69
CA THR A 368 -8.53 -14.86 -6.85
C THR A 368 -7.89 -14.63 -5.47
N ALA A 369 -8.74 -14.55 -4.44
CA ALA A 369 -8.33 -14.38 -3.04
C ALA A 369 -7.31 -15.44 -2.55
N GLN A 370 -6.32 -14.98 -1.80
CA GLN A 370 -5.13 -15.72 -1.36
C GLN A 370 -5.39 -16.53 -0.07
N PRO A 371 -4.83 -17.75 0.08
CA PRO A 371 -5.02 -18.54 1.29
C PRO A 371 -4.29 -17.97 2.52
N VAL A 372 -5.05 -17.43 3.46
CA VAL A 372 -4.58 -16.88 4.74
C VAL A 372 -4.11 -18.02 5.66
N GLY A 373 -2.88 -17.91 6.16
CA GLY A 373 -2.36 -18.68 7.28
C GLY A 373 -2.66 -17.99 8.62
N ILE A 374 -2.99 -18.78 9.64
CA ILE A 374 -3.29 -18.28 10.99
C ILE A 374 -2.58 -19.17 12.00
N ASP A 375 -1.62 -18.62 12.74
CA ASP A 375 -0.98 -19.26 13.89
C ASP A 375 -1.62 -18.74 15.19
N ALA A 376 -1.83 -19.62 16.16
CA ALA A 376 -2.55 -19.30 17.40
C ALA A 376 -2.08 -20.11 18.61
N LEU A 377 -2.42 -19.62 19.80
CA LEU A 377 -2.22 -20.29 21.08
C LEU A 377 -3.56 -20.47 21.82
N LEU A 378 -3.78 -21.64 22.40
CA LEU A 378 -4.86 -21.88 23.35
C LEU A 378 -4.51 -21.26 24.72
N ALA A 379 -5.33 -20.29 25.12
CA ALA A 379 -5.08 -19.42 26.28
C ALA A 379 -5.35 -20.14 27.61
N GLY A 380 -4.34 -20.83 28.11
CA GLY A 380 -4.34 -21.55 29.40
C GLY A 380 -3.54 -22.85 29.35
N SER A 381 -3.49 -23.52 28.21
CA SER A 381 -2.55 -24.63 27.95
C SER A 381 -1.23 -24.15 27.34
N GLY A 382 -1.24 -23.01 26.62
CA GLY A 382 -0.08 -22.52 25.85
C GLY A 382 0.15 -23.33 24.58
N GLU A 383 -0.83 -24.14 24.16
CA GLU A 383 -0.68 -25.07 23.05
C GLU A 383 -0.90 -24.39 21.69
N SER A 384 0.01 -24.65 20.75
CA SER A 384 -0.02 -24.08 19.39
C SER A 384 -1.03 -24.76 18.47
N LEU A 385 -1.80 -23.94 17.77
CA LEU A 385 -2.68 -24.29 16.66
C LEU A 385 -2.23 -23.53 15.41
N GLY A 386 -2.32 -24.17 14.25
CA GLY A 386 -2.11 -23.55 12.95
C GLY A 386 -3.28 -23.89 12.04
N PHE A 387 -3.79 -22.90 11.32
CA PHE A 387 -4.92 -23.02 10.40
C PHE A 387 -4.55 -22.49 9.01
N ARG A 388 -5.29 -22.91 7.99
CA ARG A 388 -5.26 -22.25 6.67
C ARG A 388 -6.68 -22.10 6.13
N VAL A 389 -6.99 -20.89 5.69
CA VAL A 389 -8.31 -20.49 5.22
C VAL A 389 -8.15 -19.95 3.79
N LYS A 390 -8.81 -20.54 2.79
CA LYS A 390 -8.97 -19.82 1.50
C LYS A 390 -10.23 -18.95 1.60
N PRO A 391 -10.11 -17.61 1.52
CA PRO A 391 -11.27 -16.73 1.54
C PRO A 391 -12.21 -17.04 0.37
N ARG A 392 -13.50 -16.77 0.58
CA ARG A 392 -14.53 -16.91 -0.46
C ARG A 392 -15.50 -15.76 -0.31
N ALA A 393 -15.78 -15.06 -1.40
CA ALA A 393 -16.86 -14.07 -1.43
C ALA A 393 -18.18 -14.75 -1.01
N PRO A 394 -18.91 -14.23 0.00
CA PRO A 394 -20.22 -14.76 0.35
C PRO A 394 -21.20 -14.60 -0.81
N ALA A 395 -22.12 -15.56 -1.00
CA ALA A 395 -23.13 -15.55 -2.08
C ALA A 395 -24.20 -14.43 -1.97
N ARG A 396 -23.94 -13.41 -1.16
CA ARG A 396 -24.66 -12.14 -1.05
C ARG A 396 -23.61 -11.04 -1.05
N SER A 397 -23.05 -10.74 -2.23
CA SER A 397 -22.02 -9.72 -2.34
C SER A 397 -22.62 -8.36 -1.95
N GLN A 398 -22.10 -7.80 -0.86
CA GLN A 398 -22.46 -6.50 -0.29
C GLN A 398 -21.24 -5.67 0.14
N GLY A 399 -20.08 -6.32 0.30
CA GLY A 399 -18.81 -5.68 0.67
C GLY A 399 -17.94 -5.28 -0.51
N ASP A 400 -18.24 -5.82 -1.69
CA ASP A 400 -17.82 -5.44 -3.05
C ASP A 400 -18.56 -4.20 -3.57
N LYS A 401 -19.82 -3.99 -3.18
CA LYS A 401 -20.66 -2.89 -3.72
C LYS A 401 -20.10 -1.52 -3.36
N GLN A 402 -20.11 -0.57 -4.29
CA GLN A 402 -19.63 0.81 -4.08
C GLN A 402 -20.16 1.42 -2.76
N SER A 403 -19.26 1.98 -1.95
CA SER A 403 -19.59 2.67 -0.72
C SER A 403 -20.44 3.92 -0.98
N PRO A 404 -21.47 4.21 -0.16
CA PRO A 404 -22.21 5.47 -0.23
C PRO A 404 -21.30 6.71 -0.11
N ALA A 405 -20.13 6.59 0.53
CA ALA A 405 -19.14 7.67 0.63
C ALA A 405 -18.61 8.16 -0.75
N LEU A 406 -18.71 7.33 -1.79
CA LEU A 406 -18.33 7.69 -3.17
C LEU A 406 -19.49 8.27 -3.99
N SER A 407 -20.72 8.20 -3.48
CA SER A 407 -21.95 8.63 -4.18
C SER A 407 -22.39 10.07 -3.87
N SER A 408 -21.85 10.69 -2.82
CA SER A 408 -22.36 11.93 -2.23
C SER A 408 -22.08 13.23 -3.00
N GLY A 409 -21.59 13.17 -4.24
CA GLY A 409 -21.37 14.34 -5.09
C GLY A 409 -22.65 15.09 -5.53
N THR A 410 -23.85 14.57 -5.23
CA THR A 410 -25.13 15.05 -5.79
C THR A 410 -26.20 15.47 -4.76
N ALA A 411 -25.80 15.91 -3.55
CA ALA A 411 -26.68 16.65 -2.64
C ALA A 411 -25.92 17.70 -1.82
N GLY A 412 -26.16 18.99 -2.09
CA GLY A 412 -25.34 20.07 -1.54
C GLY A 412 -25.86 20.68 -0.23
N THR A 413 -24.92 21.13 0.60
CA THR A 413 -25.13 22.18 1.61
C THR A 413 -24.10 23.29 1.41
N LYS A 414 -24.57 24.55 1.33
CA LYS A 414 -23.67 25.72 1.31
C LYS A 414 -23.10 25.94 2.71
N ALA A 415 -21.88 25.45 2.95
CA ALA A 415 -20.98 26.02 3.95
C ALA A 415 -20.13 27.12 3.28
N ASN A 416 -19.57 28.04 4.05
CA ASN A 416 -18.83 29.18 3.50
C ASN A 416 -17.50 28.73 2.88
N ALA A 417 -17.14 29.34 1.76
CA ALA A 417 -15.81 29.20 1.17
C ALA A 417 -14.83 30.13 1.89
N GLU A 418 -14.27 29.64 2.98
CA GLU A 418 -12.97 30.09 3.51
C GLU A 418 -11.97 28.92 3.37
N ASP A 419 -10.70 29.27 3.27
CA ASP A 419 -9.61 28.47 2.66
C ASP A 419 -9.59 26.98 3.08
N GLY A 420 -9.73 26.08 2.10
CA GLY A 420 -9.95 24.65 2.35
C GLY A 420 -10.06 23.78 1.08
N GLY A 421 -9.35 24.16 0.02
CA GLY A 421 -9.26 23.34 -1.19
C GLY A 421 -8.39 22.09 -0.99
N LEU A 422 -8.63 21.03 -1.77
CA LEU A 422 -7.74 19.88 -1.85
C LEU A 422 -6.37 20.32 -2.39
N GLN A 423 -5.42 20.55 -1.49
CA GLN A 423 -4.00 20.67 -1.80
C GLN A 423 -3.25 19.52 -1.13
N THR A 424 -2.70 18.63 -1.96
CA THR A 424 -1.60 17.78 -1.56
C THR A 424 -0.39 18.68 -1.25
N GLU A 425 -0.03 18.86 0.03
CA GLU A 425 1.18 19.60 0.45
C GLU A 425 2.47 18.82 0.16
N SER A 426 2.58 18.22 -1.03
CA SER A 426 3.84 17.90 -1.70
C SER A 426 4.50 19.21 -2.14
N ILE A 427 4.96 20.01 -1.16
CA ILE A 427 5.38 21.40 -1.36
C ILE A 427 6.47 21.50 -2.45
N ARG A 428 6.21 22.38 -3.42
CA ARG A 428 7.13 22.70 -4.52
C ARG A 428 8.50 23.10 -3.96
N THR A 429 9.55 22.50 -4.50
CA THR A 429 10.92 23.00 -4.31
C THR A 429 11.13 24.26 -5.13
N GLU A 430 10.65 25.40 -4.62
CA GLU A 430 10.91 26.70 -5.23
C GLU A 430 12.41 27.04 -5.15
N SER A 431 13.02 27.25 -6.31
CA SER A 431 14.38 27.76 -6.42
C SER A 431 14.43 29.22 -5.94
N LEU A 432 15.29 29.51 -4.97
CA LEU A 432 15.47 30.85 -4.41
C LEU A 432 15.99 31.86 -5.45
N ASP A 433 15.10 32.69 -5.99
CA ASP A 433 15.44 34.01 -6.54
C ASP A 433 14.23 34.96 -6.36
N GLY A 434 14.40 36.02 -5.56
CA GLY A 434 13.27 36.80 -5.05
C GLY A 434 13.18 38.24 -5.55
N SER A 435 12.14 38.57 -6.31
CA SER A 435 11.55 39.93 -6.34
C SER A 435 10.17 39.98 -7.01
N GLY A 436 9.25 40.79 -6.47
CA GLY A 436 8.11 41.35 -7.21
C GLY A 436 6.83 40.49 -7.34
N LEU A 437 5.99 40.45 -6.30
CA LEU A 437 4.57 40.13 -6.42
C LEU A 437 3.77 41.40 -6.74
N GLU A 438 3.13 41.50 -7.92
CA GLU A 438 1.86 42.21 -8.09
C GLU A 438 1.17 41.90 -9.45
N ALA A 439 -0.17 42.04 -9.47
CA ALA A 439 -1.06 42.07 -10.63
C ALA A 439 -1.08 40.87 -11.62
N ALA A 440 -2.02 39.94 -11.40
CA ALA A 440 -2.51 38.99 -12.41
C ALA A 440 -4.05 39.03 -12.53
N GLN A 441 -4.59 40.09 -13.15
CA GLN A 441 -6.00 40.14 -13.60
C GLN A 441 -6.07 40.62 -15.04
N SER A 442 -6.92 39.95 -15.83
CA SER A 442 -7.23 40.19 -17.25
C SER A 442 -6.07 40.06 -18.25
N ALA A 443 -6.13 39.01 -19.06
CA ALA A 443 -5.59 38.99 -20.42
C ALA A 443 -6.53 38.13 -21.28
N GLN A 444 -6.98 38.65 -22.43
CA GLN A 444 -7.90 37.94 -23.32
C GLN A 444 -7.15 37.11 -24.36
N SER A 445 -7.68 35.91 -24.62
CA SER A 445 -7.57 35.11 -25.85
C SER A 445 -6.67 35.64 -26.98
N THR A 446 -5.51 34.99 -27.18
CA THR A 446 -4.82 34.95 -28.48
C THR A 446 -4.41 33.53 -28.84
N SER A 447 -4.95 33.04 -29.94
CA SER A 447 -4.54 31.80 -30.63
C SER A 447 -3.19 31.99 -31.36
N ALA A 448 -2.41 30.96 -31.72
CA ALA A 448 -2.70 29.52 -31.72
C ALA A 448 -1.40 28.69 -31.73
N ALA A 449 -1.55 27.40 -31.37
CA ALA A 449 -0.77 26.31 -31.97
C ALA A 449 -1.68 25.08 -32.06
N THR A 450 -2.28 24.83 -33.23
CA THR A 450 -3.29 23.78 -33.41
C THR A 450 -2.68 22.39 -33.42
N THR A 451 -2.85 21.68 -32.30
CA THR A 451 -3.24 20.27 -32.36
C THR A 451 -4.77 20.21 -32.39
N THR A 452 -5.35 19.15 -32.94
CA THR A 452 -6.75 18.82 -32.68
C THR A 452 -6.82 18.26 -31.27
N ASP A 453 -7.54 18.93 -30.36
CA ASP A 453 -7.95 18.30 -29.11
C ASP A 453 -8.95 17.19 -29.49
N ASP A 454 -8.46 15.95 -29.54
CA ASP A 454 -9.30 14.78 -29.81
C ASP A 454 -10.33 14.63 -28.68
N ASP A 455 -11.60 14.45 -29.05
CA ASP A 455 -12.71 14.42 -28.10
C ASP A 455 -12.48 13.34 -27.02
N PRO A 456 -12.37 13.71 -25.72
CA PRO A 456 -12.15 12.75 -24.64
C PRO A 456 -13.27 11.70 -24.49
N ALA A 457 -14.44 11.86 -25.12
CA ALA A 457 -15.42 10.78 -25.24
C ALA A 457 -14.96 9.61 -26.14
N HIS A 458 -14.00 9.84 -27.03
CA HIS A 458 -13.63 8.91 -28.11
C HIS A 458 -12.12 8.66 -28.30
N THR A 459 -11.23 9.54 -27.82
CA THR A 459 -9.81 9.16 -27.66
C THR A 459 -9.60 8.31 -26.41
N THR A 460 -8.68 7.35 -26.47
CA THR A 460 -8.26 6.55 -25.30
C THR A 460 -7.51 7.39 -24.27
N THR A 461 -6.78 8.42 -24.72
CA THR A 461 -5.95 9.31 -23.90
C THR A 461 -6.78 10.26 -23.02
N ASP A 462 -6.14 10.85 -22.01
CA ASP A 462 -6.69 11.95 -21.22
C ASP A 462 -6.12 13.31 -21.72
N PRO A 463 -6.82 14.04 -22.61
CA PRO A 463 -6.40 15.36 -23.11
C PRO A 463 -6.66 16.50 -22.12
N ASP A 464 -7.62 16.31 -21.20
CA ASP A 464 -8.07 17.25 -20.16
C ASP A 464 -7.25 17.17 -18.85
N ARG A 465 -6.37 16.17 -18.75
CA ARG A 465 -5.52 15.89 -17.57
C ARG A 465 -4.74 17.09 -17.00
N ALA A 466 -4.54 17.04 -15.69
CA ALA A 466 -3.60 17.89 -14.95
C ALA A 466 -2.13 17.44 -15.06
N CYS A 467 -1.86 16.15 -15.25
CA CYS A 467 -0.51 15.59 -15.21
C CYS A 467 0.20 15.59 -16.58
N ALA A 468 1.53 15.62 -16.60
CA ALA A 468 2.30 15.88 -17.82
C ALA A 468 2.10 14.83 -18.92
N VAL A 469 2.31 13.55 -18.60
CA VAL A 469 2.16 12.43 -19.54
C VAL A 469 0.73 11.88 -19.46
N THR A 470 0.18 11.44 -20.60
CA THR A 470 -1.19 10.93 -20.65
C THR A 470 -1.23 9.44 -20.30
N ARG A 471 -2.23 9.00 -19.51
CA ARG A 471 -2.58 7.58 -19.46
C ARG A 471 -3.17 7.16 -20.81
N ASN A 472 -3.17 5.85 -21.06
CA ASN A 472 -3.95 5.23 -22.13
C ASN A 472 -3.59 5.75 -23.56
N ASP A 473 -2.34 6.18 -23.77
CA ASP A 473 -1.73 6.38 -25.09
C ASP A 473 -1.13 5.05 -25.56
N PRO A 474 -1.60 4.44 -26.67
CA PRO A 474 -1.11 3.15 -27.15
C PRO A 474 0.33 3.21 -27.71
N GLY A 475 0.94 4.41 -27.83
CA GLY A 475 2.37 4.57 -28.09
C GLY A 475 3.24 4.54 -26.82
N LEU A 476 2.65 4.64 -25.62
CA LEU A 476 3.37 4.82 -24.35
C LEU A 476 3.06 3.69 -23.36
N GLN A 477 3.83 2.61 -23.47
CA GLN A 477 3.88 1.56 -22.45
C GLN A 477 5.11 1.72 -21.54
N ALA A 478 4.94 1.47 -20.25
CA ALA A 478 6.01 1.32 -19.28
C ALA A 478 6.38 -0.16 -19.14
N LEU A 479 7.69 -0.48 -19.14
CA LEU A 479 8.18 -1.84 -18.93
C LEU A 479 8.12 -2.17 -17.43
N GLN A 480 7.55 -3.31 -17.06
CA GLN A 480 7.64 -3.80 -15.68
C GLN A 480 8.97 -4.53 -15.48
N PRO A 481 9.90 -3.98 -14.67
CA PRO A 481 11.17 -4.65 -14.38
C PRO A 481 10.96 -5.88 -13.47
N SER A 482 11.94 -6.80 -13.52
CA SER A 482 12.12 -7.78 -12.45
C SER A 482 12.81 -7.14 -11.24
N THR A 483 12.75 -7.79 -10.07
CA THR A 483 13.45 -7.30 -8.87
C THR A 483 14.96 -7.15 -9.07
N THR A 484 15.58 -8.06 -9.83
CA THR A 484 17.02 -7.99 -10.13
C THR A 484 17.37 -6.80 -11.01
N MET A 485 16.47 -6.39 -11.91
CA MET A 485 16.62 -5.16 -12.71
C MET A 485 16.49 -3.91 -11.83
N ILE A 486 15.52 -3.87 -10.92
CA ILE A 486 15.38 -2.78 -9.93
C ILE A 486 16.65 -2.64 -9.08
N GLU A 487 17.15 -3.76 -8.54
CA GLU A 487 18.34 -3.80 -7.70
C GLU A 487 19.61 -3.37 -8.45
N TRP A 488 19.79 -3.87 -9.68
CA TRP A 488 20.87 -3.44 -10.57
C TRP A 488 20.80 -1.93 -10.89
N ALA A 489 19.60 -1.40 -11.15
CA ALA A 489 19.43 0.02 -11.44
C ALA A 489 19.68 0.90 -10.21
N ALA A 490 19.21 0.50 -9.03
CA ALA A 490 19.48 1.21 -7.77
C ALA A 490 20.98 1.21 -7.42
N ASP A 491 21.62 0.04 -7.45
CA ASP A 491 23.06 -0.10 -7.18
C ASP A 491 23.91 0.76 -8.13
N LEU A 492 23.60 0.75 -9.42
CA LEU A 492 24.33 1.58 -10.39
C LEU A 492 23.99 3.07 -10.29
N ALA A 493 22.75 3.45 -9.95
CA ALA A 493 22.37 4.84 -9.78
C ALA A 493 23.10 5.49 -8.60
N VAL A 494 23.20 4.81 -7.45
CA VAL A 494 23.93 5.35 -6.29
C VAL A 494 25.45 5.42 -6.51
N GLN A 495 25.99 4.57 -7.39
CA GLN A 495 27.37 4.67 -7.86
C GLN A 495 27.58 5.81 -8.88
N GLY A 496 26.51 6.42 -9.39
CA GLY A 496 26.57 7.40 -10.49
C GLY A 496 26.98 6.77 -11.81
N LYS A 497 26.56 5.52 -12.08
CA LYS A 497 27.06 4.62 -13.13
C LYS A 497 25.95 3.91 -13.92
N LEU A 498 24.72 4.41 -13.85
CA LEU A 498 23.58 3.88 -14.62
C LEU A 498 23.62 4.32 -16.10
N ASP A 499 24.73 3.96 -16.76
CA ASP A 499 25.12 4.40 -18.10
C ASP A 499 24.56 3.49 -19.22
N VAL A 500 23.49 2.75 -18.94
CA VAL A 500 22.84 1.85 -19.91
C VAL A 500 22.32 2.64 -21.11
N ARG A 501 22.60 2.16 -22.33
CA ARG A 501 22.26 2.89 -23.55
C ARG A 501 20.80 2.64 -23.95
N ARG A 502 19.92 3.60 -23.66
CA ARG A 502 18.59 3.64 -24.29
C ARG A 502 18.74 4.16 -25.72
N HIS A 503 18.38 3.33 -26.69
CA HIS A 503 18.40 3.70 -28.11
C HIS A 503 17.19 4.59 -28.46
N LYS A 504 17.29 5.36 -29.55
CA LYS A 504 16.16 6.17 -30.04
C LYS A 504 14.95 5.27 -30.25
N GLY A 505 13.79 5.66 -29.73
CA GLY A 505 12.58 4.85 -29.78
C GLY A 505 12.42 3.86 -28.62
N TRP A 506 13.19 4.02 -27.53
CA TRP A 506 13.09 3.13 -26.37
C TRP A 506 11.64 3.00 -25.87
N ASN A 507 11.22 1.75 -25.65
CA ASN A 507 9.89 1.35 -25.22
C ASN A 507 8.69 1.85 -26.06
N GLY A 508 8.91 2.39 -27.27
CA GLY A 508 7.85 2.87 -28.18
C GLY A 508 7.82 4.38 -28.37
N THR A 509 8.53 5.09 -27.49
CA THR A 509 8.55 6.55 -27.46
C THR A 509 9.13 7.20 -28.72
N ASP A 510 8.97 8.51 -28.81
CA ASP A 510 9.68 9.40 -29.74
C ASP A 510 11.11 9.75 -29.28
N LEU A 511 11.47 9.43 -28.03
CA LEU A 511 12.68 9.89 -27.34
C LEU A 511 13.97 9.64 -28.14
N ALA A 512 14.88 10.61 -28.07
CA ALA A 512 16.25 10.49 -28.54
C ALA A 512 17.02 9.37 -27.79
N SER A 513 18.24 9.07 -28.21
CA SER A 513 19.07 8.08 -27.50
C SER A 513 19.73 8.71 -26.26
N TYR A 514 19.35 8.29 -25.06
CA TYR A 514 19.91 8.76 -23.77
C TYR A 514 20.67 7.64 -23.00
N THR A 515 21.24 7.97 -21.84
CA THR A 515 21.40 7.01 -20.73
C THR A 515 20.65 7.57 -19.53
N PRO A 516 20.10 6.74 -18.63
CA PRO A 516 19.39 7.23 -17.45
C PRO A 516 20.22 8.22 -16.63
N GLN A 517 21.49 7.90 -16.38
CA GLN A 517 22.37 8.78 -15.61
C GLN A 517 22.76 10.08 -16.33
N SER A 518 22.79 10.12 -17.67
CA SER A 518 23.06 11.37 -18.39
C SER A 518 21.83 12.29 -18.46
N LEU A 519 20.63 11.71 -18.39
CA LEU A 519 19.34 12.43 -18.42
C LEU A 519 18.93 12.91 -17.01
N PHE A 520 19.35 12.17 -15.98
CA PHE A 520 19.18 12.45 -14.56
C PHE A 520 20.55 12.33 -13.84
N PRO A 521 21.40 13.36 -13.93
CA PRO A 521 22.74 13.34 -13.33
C PRO A 521 22.68 13.36 -11.80
N SER A 522 23.42 12.45 -11.16
CA SER A 522 23.51 12.38 -9.69
C SER A 522 23.96 13.71 -9.10
N VAL A 523 23.23 14.19 -8.10
CA VAL A 523 23.54 15.39 -7.32
C VAL A 523 24.59 15.03 -6.27
N PRO A 524 25.71 15.77 -6.16
CA PRO A 524 26.70 15.56 -5.10
C PRO A 524 26.10 15.85 -3.71
N LEU A 525 26.37 14.97 -2.74
CA LEU A 525 25.93 15.17 -1.36
C LEU A 525 26.82 16.17 -0.61
N LYS A 526 26.19 17.07 0.14
CA LYS A 526 26.83 17.86 1.19
C LYS A 526 27.21 16.93 2.35
N GLY A 527 28.43 17.08 2.84
CA GLY A 527 29.11 16.08 3.66
C GLY A 527 29.97 15.07 2.86
N GLY A 528 29.72 14.92 1.55
CA GLY A 528 30.38 13.91 0.70
C GLY A 528 29.64 12.57 0.71
N GLY A 529 30.29 11.50 0.25
CA GLY A 529 29.69 10.16 0.18
C GLY A 529 28.64 9.99 -0.93
N ARG A 530 27.72 9.05 -0.73
CA ARG A 530 26.57 8.74 -1.61
C ARG A 530 25.36 8.28 -0.79
N VAL A 531 24.20 8.18 -1.43
CA VAL A 531 23.04 7.45 -0.88
C VAL A 531 23.40 5.95 -0.83
N PRO A 532 23.16 5.23 0.28
CA PRO A 532 23.26 3.77 0.31
C PRO A 532 22.19 3.14 -0.58
N ALA A 533 22.55 2.16 -1.43
CA ALA A 533 21.59 1.46 -2.30
C ALA A 533 20.34 0.96 -1.55
N GLN A 534 20.51 0.45 -0.32
CA GLN A 534 19.43 -0.01 0.55
C GLN A 534 18.38 1.05 0.90
N ILE A 535 18.78 2.33 1.00
CA ILE A 535 17.83 3.43 1.26
C ILE A 535 16.97 3.67 0.03
N MET A 536 17.58 3.71 -1.16
CA MET A 536 16.84 3.82 -2.41
C MET A 536 15.90 2.60 -2.59
N LEU A 537 16.39 1.38 -2.37
CA LEU A 537 15.59 0.16 -2.46
C LEU A 537 14.43 0.11 -1.45
N GLY A 538 14.62 0.65 -0.24
CA GLY A 538 13.56 0.78 0.75
C GLY A 538 12.49 1.81 0.33
N VAL A 539 12.88 2.92 -0.30
CA VAL A 539 11.96 3.89 -0.94
C VAL A 539 11.17 3.19 -2.05
N LEU A 540 11.83 2.54 -3.01
CA LEU A 540 11.17 1.83 -4.13
C LEU A 540 10.20 0.73 -3.65
N ALA A 541 10.54 0.04 -2.56
CA ALA A 541 9.64 -0.93 -1.93
C ALA A 541 8.42 -0.26 -1.30
N GLN A 542 8.62 0.85 -0.60
CA GLN A 542 7.56 1.56 0.10
C GLN A 542 6.59 2.28 -0.85
N GLU A 543 7.12 2.98 -1.86
CA GLU A 543 6.35 3.77 -2.81
C GLU A 543 5.44 2.90 -3.67
N SER A 544 6.01 1.87 -4.32
CA SER A 544 5.36 1.17 -5.42
C SER A 544 5.34 -0.36 -5.30
N ASN A 545 5.91 -0.96 -4.25
CA ASN A 545 6.13 -2.42 -4.19
C ASN A 545 7.03 -2.91 -5.37
N LEU A 546 7.99 -2.08 -5.79
CA LEU A 546 8.91 -2.32 -6.92
C LEU A 546 8.22 -2.38 -8.30
N VAL A 547 7.10 -1.69 -8.47
CA VAL A 547 6.27 -1.68 -9.69
C VAL A 547 6.50 -0.40 -10.50
N GLN A 548 6.70 -0.50 -11.81
CA GLN A 548 6.85 0.64 -12.75
C GLN A 548 5.68 0.73 -13.74
N ALA A 549 5.21 -0.42 -14.25
CA ALA A 549 3.96 -0.51 -15.00
C ALA A 549 2.76 -0.43 -14.02
N ASN A 550 1.52 -0.72 -14.43
CA ASN A 550 0.44 -0.96 -13.48
C ASN A 550 0.62 -2.31 -12.77
N SER A 551 -0.19 -2.57 -11.73
CA SER A 551 -0.13 -3.80 -10.91
C SER A 551 -0.31 -5.09 -11.72
N ARG A 552 -0.95 -4.99 -12.89
CA ARG A 552 -1.40 -6.10 -13.74
C ARG A 552 -0.33 -6.61 -14.71
N ALA A 553 0.66 -5.79 -15.06
CA ALA A 553 1.74 -6.21 -15.94
C ALA A 553 2.73 -7.14 -15.22
N SER A 554 2.99 -8.32 -15.78
CA SER A 554 4.01 -9.24 -15.25
C SER A 554 5.45 -8.74 -15.48
N ALA A 555 6.43 -9.26 -14.74
CA ALA A 555 7.82 -8.90 -14.97
C ALA A 555 8.27 -9.23 -16.42
N GLY A 556 8.81 -8.22 -17.11
CA GLY A 556 9.17 -8.27 -18.53
C GLY A 556 8.05 -7.88 -19.49
N GLU A 557 6.81 -7.81 -19.02
CA GLU A 557 5.68 -7.24 -19.75
C GLU A 557 5.71 -5.71 -19.75
N SER A 558 4.80 -5.09 -20.48
CA SER A 558 4.66 -3.63 -20.52
C SER A 558 3.18 -3.26 -20.49
N GLY A 559 2.83 -2.10 -19.97
CA GLY A 559 1.44 -1.64 -19.90
C GLY A 559 1.36 -0.16 -19.56
N ASN A 560 0.26 0.29 -18.94
CA ASN A 560 0.23 1.58 -18.26
C ASN A 560 1.37 1.72 -17.25
N PHE A 561 1.72 2.94 -16.86
CA PHE A 561 2.59 3.23 -15.71
C PHE A 561 1.81 3.18 -14.39
N VAL A 562 2.47 2.84 -13.27
CA VAL A 562 1.89 3.09 -11.93
C VAL A 562 1.85 4.59 -11.65
N GLN A 563 0.80 5.03 -10.96
CA GLN A 563 0.47 6.43 -10.74
C GLN A 563 0.02 6.69 -9.29
N GLY A 564 0.31 7.89 -8.77
CA GLY A 564 0.17 8.23 -7.34
C GLY A 564 -1.13 8.93 -6.93
N GLY A 565 -2.05 9.19 -7.86
CA GLY A 565 -3.23 10.02 -7.62
C GLY A 565 -3.69 10.82 -8.85
N TYR A 566 -3.44 10.28 -10.05
CA TYR A 566 -3.50 10.94 -11.36
C TYR A 566 -4.79 11.70 -11.65
N TYR A 567 -5.93 11.17 -11.20
CA TYR A 567 -7.26 11.75 -11.42
C TYR A 567 -7.76 12.58 -10.22
N GLY A 568 -6.94 12.78 -9.18
CA GLY A 568 -7.29 13.51 -7.95
C GLY A 568 -8.49 12.94 -7.19
N ASN A 569 -8.66 11.63 -7.29
CA ASN A 569 -9.92 10.94 -7.03
C ASN A 569 -10.07 10.36 -5.61
N ALA A 570 -9.08 10.53 -4.74
CA ALA A 570 -8.97 9.84 -3.45
C ALA A 570 -9.19 8.31 -3.57
N GLY A 571 -8.73 7.71 -4.66
CA GLY A 571 -8.90 6.30 -5.01
C GLY A 571 -10.14 5.96 -5.84
N SER A 572 -11.21 6.76 -5.80
CA SER A 572 -12.50 6.47 -6.44
C SER A 572 -12.43 6.34 -7.97
N VAL A 573 -12.85 5.20 -8.55
CA VAL A 573 -13.00 5.07 -10.02
C VAL A 573 -14.22 5.80 -10.59
N HIS A 574 -15.08 6.34 -9.74
CA HIS A 574 -16.27 7.09 -10.13
C HIS A 574 -16.06 8.61 -10.05
N THR A 575 -14.86 9.08 -9.66
CA THR A 575 -14.60 10.49 -9.39
C THR A 575 -13.38 10.97 -10.17
N VAL A 576 -13.49 12.12 -10.83
CA VAL A 576 -12.33 12.84 -11.42
C VAL A 576 -12.31 14.26 -10.87
N ASN A 577 -11.19 14.64 -10.27
CA ASN A 577 -10.93 16.00 -9.81
C ASN A 577 -9.49 16.41 -10.14
N TRP A 578 -9.29 16.87 -11.37
CA TRP A 578 -7.98 17.32 -11.86
C TRP A 578 -7.29 18.39 -11.00
N ALA A 579 -8.02 19.16 -10.18
CA ALA A 579 -7.45 20.14 -9.27
C ALA A 579 -6.75 19.51 -8.04
N ALA A 580 -7.02 18.24 -7.73
CA ALA A 580 -6.47 17.48 -6.61
C ALA A 580 -5.52 16.35 -7.05
N ALA A 581 -5.04 16.38 -8.30
CA ALA A 581 -4.25 15.30 -8.88
C ALA A 581 -2.81 15.27 -8.33
N ASP A 582 -2.47 14.18 -7.63
CA ASP A 582 -1.07 13.85 -7.36
C ASP A 582 -0.48 13.18 -8.61
N CYS A 583 0.41 13.92 -9.27
CA CYS A 583 1.04 13.52 -10.51
C CYS A 583 2.29 12.65 -10.29
N GLY A 584 2.26 11.71 -9.33
CA GLY A 584 3.33 10.72 -9.11
C GLY A 584 3.39 9.66 -10.20
N TYR A 585 4.61 9.32 -10.68
CA TYR A 585 4.84 8.32 -11.72
C TYR A 585 5.88 7.26 -11.33
N GLY A 586 5.60 6.01 -11.69
CA GLY A 586 6.58 4.91 -11.75
C GLY A 586 7.12 4.45 -10.39
N VAL A 587 8.22 3.70 -10.41
CA VAL A 587 8.68 2.90 -9.27
C VAL A 587 9.13 3.71 -8.04
N ALA A 588 9.57 4.95 -8.24
CA ALA A 588 9.94 5.91 -7.21
C ALA A 588 8.86 6.98 -6.94
N GLN A 589 7.67 6.86 -7.54
CA GLN A 589 6.54 7.80 -7.43
C GLN A 589 6.98 9.27 -7.58
N VAL A 590 7.63 9.58 -8.70
CA VAL A 590 8.14 10.92 -8.98
C VAL A 590 6.98 11.88 -9.28
N THR A 591 6.64 12.77 -8.33
CA THR A 591 5.59 13.79 -8.46
C THR A 591 6.13 15.18 -8.86
N SER A 592 7.23 15.63 -8.25
CA SER A 592 7.85 16.91 -8.56
C SER A 592 8.24 17.00 -10.04
N GLY A 593 7.87 18.08 -10.72
CA GLY A 593 8.14 18.23 -12.15
C GLY A 593 7.22 17.46 -13.10
N MET A 594 6.19 16.78 -12.60
CA MET A 594 5.35 15.87 -13.39
C MET A 594 3.89 16.35 -13.59
N ALA A 595 3.54 17.54 -13.09
CA ALA A 595 2.33 18.26 -13.48
C ALA A 595 2.48 18.90 -14.87
N ARG A 596 1.41 18.97 -15.67
CA ARG A 596 1.41 19.54 -17.03
C ARG A 596 1.76 21.03 -17.06
N THR A 597 1.57 21.73 -15.94
CA THR A 597 1.93 23.14 -15.76
C THR A 597 3.36 23.36 -15.29
N ASP A 598 4.09 22.31 -14.90
CA ASP A 598 5.52 22.39 -14.61
C ASP A 598 6.31 22.10 -15.89
N THR A 599 7.07 23.09 -16.33
CA THR A 599 7.96 23.02 -17.49
C THR A 599 9.39 23.49 -17.14
N THR A 600 9.70 23.61 -15.84
CA THR A 600 10.95 24.17 -15.31
C THR A 600 11.75 23.14 -14.53
N THR A 601 11.10 22.22 -13.81
CA THR A 601 11.76 21.13 -13.08
C THR A 601 12.25 20.04 -14.03
N TYR A 602 11.41 19.63 -14.99
CA TYR A 602 11.73 18.62 -15.99
C TYR A 602 11.24 19.03 -17.39
N THR A 603 12.01 18.65 -18.41
CA THR A 603 11.59 18.73 -19.82
C THR A 603 10.57 17.65 -20.18
N ALA A 604 9.79 17.84 -21.24
CA ALA A 604 8.85 16.82 -21.73
C ALA A 604 9.52 15.48 -22.11
N GLU A 605 10.80 15.50 -22.53
CA GLU A 605 11.57 14.27 -22.74
C GLU A 605 11.90 13.56 -21.42
N GLN A 606 12.27 14.31 -20.38
CA GLN A 606 12.50 13.77 -19.03
C GLN A 606 11.21 13.23 -18.40
N GLN A 607 10.10 13.96 -18.47
CA GLN A 607 8.78 13.51 -17.99
C GLN A 607 8.38 12.18 -18.65
N LYS A 608 8.54 12.08 -19.98
CA LYS A 608 8.27 10.83 -20.71
C LYS A 608 9.23 9.71 -20.33
N ALA A 609 10.53 9.98 -20.12
CA ALA A 609 11.51 8.98 -19.69
C ALA A 609 11.22 8.43 -18.27
N ILE A 610 10.91 9.31 -17.30
CA ILE A 610 10.45 8.95 -15.94
C ILE A 610 9.25 8.01 -15.98
N THR A 611 8.37 8.21 -16.97
CA THR A 611 7.15 7.41 -17.14
C THR A 611 7.43 6.01 -17.69
N VAL A 612 8.25 5.86 -18.74
CA VAL A 612 8.38 4.58 -19.48
C VAL A 612 9.62 3.73 -19.15
N ASP A 613 10.67 4.30 -18.55
CA ASP A 613 11.91 3.59 -18.21
C ASP A 613 12.17 3.61 -16.70
N TYR A 614 12.01 2.45 -16.06
CA TYR A 614 12.27 2.26 -14.64
C TYR A 614 13.68 2.74 -14.22
N ALA A 615 14.68 2.61 -15.09
CA ALA A 615 16.05 3.04 -14.81
C ALA A 615 16.17 4.58 -14.77
N ALA A 616 15.41 5.28 -15.61
CA ALA A 616 15.30 6.74 -15.60
C ALA A 616 14.49 7.23 -14.38
N ASN A 617 13.40 6.52 -14.05
CA ASN A 617 12.57 6.80 -12.87
C ASN A 617 13.38 6.69 -11.56
N ILE A 618 14.16 5.62 -11.39
CA ILE A 618 15.06 5.42 -10.24
C ILE A 618 16.11 6.54 -10.16
N ALA A 619 16.69 6.95 -11.29
CA ALA A 619 17.68 8.02 -11.31
C ALA A 619 17.06 9.39 -10.93
N ALA A 620 15.83 9.68 -11.35
CA ALA A 620 15.09 10.88 -10.97
C ALA A 620 14.70 10.88 -9.47
N GLY A 621 14.16 9.77 -8.96
CA GLY A 621 13.86 9.61 -7.52
C GLY A 621 15.11 9.73 -6.65
N LEU A 622 16.26 9.23 -7.13
CA LEU A 622 17.54 9.39 -6.46
C LEU A 622 17.97 10.86 -6.39
N GLN A 623 17.79 11.65 -7.45
CA GLN A 623 18.05 13.10 -7.42
C GLN A 623 17.20 13.80 -6.35
N ILE A 624 15.91 13.46 -6.23
CA ILE A 624 15.01 14.04 -5.22
C ILE A 624 15.52 13.72 -3.81
N LEU A 625 15.91 12.48 -3.53
CA LEU A 625 16.45 12.09 -2.22
C LEU A 625 17.79 12.78 -1.89
N GLN A 626 18.66 12.97 -2.89
CA GLN A 626 19.91 13.72 -2.76
C GLN A 626 19.68 15.22 -2.53
N ASP A 627 18.67 15.81 -3.18
CA ASP A 627 18.22 17.19 -2.96
C ASP A 627 17.65 17.37 -1.55
N LYS A 628 16.75 16.49 -1.08
CA LYS A 628 16.23 16.55 0.30
C LYS A 628 17.34 16.48 1.35
N TRP A 629 18.32 15.57 1.18
CA TRP A 629 19.51 15.52 2.03
C TRP A 629 20.26 16.86 2.04
N ASN A 630 20.50 17.44 0.87
CA ASN A 630 21.24 18.71 0.74
C ASN A 630 20.49 19.91 1.37
N GLN A 631 19.16 19.99 1.22
CA GLN A 631 18.33 21.01 1.85
C GLN A 631 18.40 20.95 3.38
N LEU A 632 18.31 19.73 3.94
CA LEU A 632 18.38 19.50 5.38
C LEU A 632 19.79 19.79 5.93
N TYR A 633 20.82 19.41 5.19
CA TYR A 633 22.22 19.70 5.52
C TYR A 633 22.48 21.21 5.60
N ASP A 634 21.95 22.02 4.67
CA ASP A 634 22.08 23.49 4.71
C ASP A 634 21.39 24.13 5.91
N LYS A 635 20.43 23.45 6.53
CA LYS A 635 19.76 23.88 7.77
C LYS A 635 20.40 23.32 9.03
N GLY A 636 21.48 22.54 8.91
CA GLY A 636 22.12 21.86 10.04
C GLY A 636 21.30 20.70 10.63
N MET A 637 20.24 20.26 9.94
CA MET A 637 19.36 19.18 10.37
C MET A 637 20.02 17.84 10.08
N LEU A 638 20.99 17.48 10.91
CA LEU A 638 21.80 16.27 10.77
C LEU A 638 21.37 15.19 11.77
N VAL A 639 21.41 13.94 11.33
CA VAL A 639 21.12 12.74 12.13
C VAL A 639 22.42 12.02 12.48
N ASN A 640 22.62 11.68 13.76
CA ASN A 640 23.80 11.04 14.36
C ASN A 640 25.16 11.52 13.77
N GLY A 641 25.29 12.83 13.51
CA GLY A 641 26.49 13.45 12.95
C GLY A 641 26.49 13.69 11.43
N GLY A 642 25.52 13.17 10.68
CA GLY A 642 25.31 13.49 9.26
C GLY A 642 26.27 12.81 8.29
N ASP A 643 26.82 11.64 8.63
CA ASP A 643 27.61 10.82 7.71
C ASP A 643 26.67 9.92 6.86
N PRO A 644 26.60 10.11 5.53
CA PRO A 644 25.63 9.41 4.69
C PRO A 644 25.93 7.91 4.47
N GLN A 645 27.08 7.38 4.89
CA GLN A 645 27.35 5.94 4.78
C GLN A 645 26.43 5.06 5.64
N TYR A 646 25.81 5.66 6.67
CA TYR A 646 24.94 4.99 7.63
C TYR A 646 23.47 5.16 7.26
N LEU A 647 22.73 4.04 7.21
CA LEU A 647 21.32 3.99 6.79
C LEU A 647 20.43 4.90 7.66
N GLU A 648 20.57 4.85 8.98
CA GLU A 648 19.75 5.62 9.92
C GLU A 648 19.91 7.13 9.77
N ASN A 649 21.04 7.60 9.22
CA ASN A 649 21.28 9.03 9.03
C ASN A 649 20.38 9.64 7.94
N TRP A 650 19.76 8.81 7.11
CA TRP A 650 18.80 9.22 6.08
C TRP A 650 17.39 9.52 6.62
N TRP A 651 17.13 9.34 7.92
CA TRP A 651 15.81 9.49 8.54
C TRP A 651 15.09 10.80 8.16
N PHE A 652 15.78 11.94 8.25
CA PHE A 652 15.19 13.24 7.87
C PHE A 652 15.01 13.39 6.36
N ALA A 653 15.93 12.87 5.54
CA ALA A 653 15.80 12.91 4.08
C ALA A 653 14.61 12.07 3.60
N LEU A 654 14.34 10.93 4.24
CA LEU A 654 13.16 10.09 3.99
C LEU A 654 11.85 10.75 4.44
N TRP A 655 11.87 11.43 5.58
CA TRP A 655 10.74 12.24 6.06
C TRP A 655 10.43 13.37 5.06
N ALA A 656 11.46 14.07 4.57
CA ALA A 656 11.33 15.13 3.57
C ALA A 656 11.03 14.65 2.15
N TYR A 657 11.35 13.39 1.83
CA TYR A 657 10.98 12.74 0.56
C TYR A 657 9.46 12.57 0.50
N ASN A 658 8.88 12.04 1.58
CA ASN A 658 7.47 11.68 1.65
C ASN A 658 6.52 12.86 1.94
N SER A 659 6.82 13.71 2.93
CA SER A 659 5.93 14.81 3.35
C SER A 659 6.55 16.20 3.19
N GLY A 660 7.49 16.35 2.25
CA GLY A 660 8.16 17.62 1.96
C GLY A 660 9.02 18.19 3.10
N PHE A 661 9.62 19.35 2.84
CA PHE A 661 10.36 20.14 3.82
C PHE A 661 9.85 21.58 3.79
N ASN A 662 9.38 22.08 4.94
CA ASN A 662 8.88 23.43 5.07
C ASN A 662 10.04 24.39 5.31
N ALA A 663 10.34 25.27 4.36
CA ALA A 663 11.38 26.28 4.52
C ALA A 663 10.98 27.34 5.57
N PRO A 664 11.94 27.92 6.33
CA PRO A 664 11.66 29.06 7.20
C PRO A 664 11.05 30.22 6.42
N SER A 665 9.96 30.80 6.93
CA SER A 665 9.34 31.98 6.32
C SER A 665 10.29 33.18 6.36
N ALA A 666 10.41 33.88 5.23
CA ALA A 666 11.22 35.08 5.11
C ALA A 666 10.52 36.33 5.69
N SER A 667 9.21 36.26 5.97
CA SER A 667 8.40 37.37 6.49
C SER A 667 7.96 37.19 7.95
N ASP A 668 7.92 35.96 8.46
CA ASP A 668 7.57 35.63 9.84
C ASP A 668 8.56 34.62 10.44
N THR A 669 9.44 35.09 11.32
CA THR A 669 10.43 34.24 12.00
C THR A 669 9.86 33.44 13.17
N ALA A 670 8.57 33.58 13.49
CA ALA A 670 7.84 32.74 14.45
C ALA A 670 6.95 31.69 13.77
N ALA A 671 6.87 31.67 12.44
CA ALA A 671 6.18 30.64 11.69
C ALA A 671 6.89 29.28 11.81
N PRO A 672 6.17 28.17 12.00
CA PRO A 672 6.72 26.82 11.94
C PRO A 672 7.46 26.54 10.64
N TRP A 673 8.53 25.76 10.73
CA TRP A 673 9.30 25.26 9.60
C TRP A 673 9.89 23.88 9.92
N GLY A 674 10.43 23.19 8.92
CA GLY A 674 11.01 21.86 9.07
C GLY A 674 10.10 20.73 8.58
N LEU A 675 10.23 19.58 9.24
CA LEU A 675 9.63 18.30 8.83
C LEU A 675 8.22 18.14 9.39
N GLY A 676 7.25 17.82 8.52
CA GLY A 676 5.82 17.79 8.83
C GLY A 676 5.41 16.80 9.95
N TRP A 677 4.43 17.19 10.77
CA TRP A 677 4.01 16.44 11.96
C TRP A 677 3.47 15.02 11.66
N PHE A 678 2.95 14.77 10.45
CA PHE A 678 2.43 13.46 10.05
C PHE A 678 3.44 12.32 10.15
N ASN A 679 4.72 12.56 9.84
CA ASN A 679 5.77 11.54 9.90
C ASN A 679 6.56 11.54 11.23
N ASN A 680 6.11 12.31 12.23
CA ASN A 680 6.75 12.33 13.55
C ASN A 680 6.39 11.05 14.33
N PRO A 681 7.37 10.26 14.82
CA PRO A 681 7.10 9.04 15.58
C PRO A 681 6.28 9.22 16.86
N ALA A 682 6.28 10.44 17.43
CA ALA A 682 5.51 10.83 18.61
C ALA A 682 4.06 11.28 18.30
N ASN A 683 3.65 11.27 17.03
CA ASN A 683 2.29 11.61 16.62
C ASN A 683 1.32 10.49 17.04
N GLY A 684 0.21 10.87 17.69
CA GLY A 684 -0.80 9.94 18.20
C GLY A 684 -1.54 9.11 17.13
N LEU A 685 -1.27 9.34 15.85
CA LEU A 685 -1.69 8.48 14.73
C LEU A 685 -1.01 7.09 14.73
N TYR A 686 0.11 6.93 15.45
CA TYR A 686 0.89 5.69 15.54
C TYR A 686 0.94 5.17 16.99
N PRO A 687 0.94 3.84 17.23
CA PRO A 687 1.03 3.31 18.57
C PRO A 687 2.45 3.48 19.14
N ALA A 688 2.54 4.02 20.34
CA ALA A 688 3.82 4.34 21.00
C ALA A 688 4.66 3.12 21.40
N ASP A 689 4.12 1.90 21.29
CA ASP A 689 4.75 0.64 21.69
C ASP A 689 5.12 -0.29 20.51
N ARG A 690 5.04 0.22 19.28
CA ARG A 690 5.54 -0.48 18.10
C ARG A 690 7.05 -0.72 18.18
N LYS A 691 7.50 -1.81 17.55
CA LYS A 691 8.92 -2.11 17.33
C LYS A 691 9.35 -1.54 15.97
N MET A 692 10.59 -1.74 15.55
CA MET A 692 11.00 -1.46 14.16
C MET A 692 10.15 -2.30 13.18
N PHE A 693 9.75 -1.70 12.05
CA PHE A 693 8.96 -2.39 11.02
C PHE A 693 9.66 -3.67 10.52
N LEU A 694 8.89 -4.75 10.39
CA LEU A 694 9.29 -6.12 10.01
C LEU A 694 10.19 -6.86 11.03
N SER A 695 10.60 -6.21 12.12
CA SER A 695 11.50 -6.82 13.13
C SER A 695 10.83 -7.90 13.99
N SER A 696 9.49 -7.98 13.99
CA SER A 696 8.75 -9.08 14.63
C SER A 696 8.33 -10.18 13.66
N GLY A 697 8.54 -9.98 12.35
CA GLY A 697 8.03 -10.83 11.29
C GLY A 697 7.37 -10.02 10.19
N TYR A 698 7.08 -10.70 9.09
CA TYR A 698 6.52 -10.08 7.89
C TYR A 698 5.02 -9.68 8.02
N GLU A 699 4.32 -10.12 9.09
CA GLU A 699 2.95 -9.69 9.41
C GLU A 699 2.83 -8.16 9.57
N ASP A 700 3.89 -7.44 9.93
CA ASP A 700 3.84 -5.98 10.09
C ASP A 700 3.30 -5.25 8.83
N ALA A 701 3.46 -5.82 7.62
CA ALA A 701 2.90 -5.28 6.37
C ALA A 701 1.41 -5.60 6.12
N ARG A 702 0.75 -6.41 6.95
CA ARG A 702 -0.72 -6.49 7.04
C ARG A 702 -1.32 -5.18 7.59
N THR A 703 -0.53 -4.46 8.41
CA THR A 703 -0.91 -3.18 9.02
C THR A 703 0.23 -2.14 8.92
N PRO A 704 0.65 -1.72 7.71
CA PRO A 704 1.78 -0.79 7.56
C PRO A 704 1.43 0.62 8.09
N ASN A 705 0.14 0.92 8.26
CA ASN A 705 -0.39 2.11 8.90
C ASN A 705 0.03 2.31 10.37
N LEU A 706 0.65 1.33 11.03
CA LEU A 706 1.17 1.50 12.39
C LEU A 706 2.53 2.25 12.45
N TRP A 707 3.19 2.50 11.32
CA TRP A 707 4.54 3.07 11.25
C TRP A 707 4.62 4.32 10.38
N THR A 708 5.52 5.26 10.71
CA THR A 708 5.83 6.41 9.85
C THR A 708 6.60 5.98 8.60
N TYR A 709 6.65 6.82 7.57
CA TYR A 709 7.35 6.49 6.33
C TYR A 709 8.85 6.14 6.53
N PRO A 710 9.66 6.92 7.30
CA PRO A 710 11.06 6.55 7.58
C PRO A 710 11.22 5.20 8.29
N GLU A 711 10.29 4.84 9.19
CA GLU A 711 10.31 3.55 9.89
C GLU A 711 10.10 2.38 8.91
N ARG A 712 9.20 2.54 7.93
CA ARG A 712 8.93 1.49 6.94
C ARG A 712 10.08 1.33 5.95
N VAL A 713 10.64 2.42 5.46
CA VAL A 713 11.81 2.39 4.55
C VAL A 713 13.02 1.73 5.21
N LEU A 714 13.31 2.03 6.47
CA LEU A 714 14.42 1.37 7.19
C LEU A 714 14.11 -0.10 7.51
N GLY A 715 12.85 -0.47 7.74
CA GLY A 715 12.41 -1.87 7.79
C GLY A 715 12.67 -2.60 6.47
N TRP A 716 12.30 -2.02 5.32
CA TRP A 716 12.61 -2.59 4.02
C TRP A 716 14.13 -2.67 3.77
N ALA A 717 14.91 -1.68 4.19
CA ALA A 717 16.38 -1.71 4.09
C ALA A 717 17.03 -2.85 4.91
N ALA A 718 16.43 -3.22 6.06
CA ALA A 718 16.93 -4.26 6.97
C ALA A 718 16.43 -5.68 6.61
N TYR A 719 15.19 -5.82 6.17
CA TYR A 719 14.54 -7.12 5.97
C TYR A 719 14.30 -7.46 4.50
N SER A 720 14.24 -6.46 3.61
CA SER A 720 13.79 -6.52 2.20
C SER A 720 12.34 -6.97 2.04
N LEU A 721 11.68 -6.37 1.06
CA LEU A 721 10.45 -6.90 0.48
C LEU A 721 10.71 -8.34 0.00
N GLN A 722 9.73 -9.22 0.09
CA GLN A 722 9.78 -10.51 -0.60
C GLN A 722 9.18 -10.36 -2.02
N LYS A 723 9.43 -11.33 -2.89
CA LYS A 723 8.63 -11.60 -4.09
C LYS A 723 8.59 -13.11 -4.31
N THR A 724 7.56 -13.59 -5.00
CA THR A 724 7.53 -14.97 -5.49
C THR A 724 7.95 -14.99 -6.95
N ASP A 725 9.02 -15.72 -7.26
CA ASP A 725 9.45 -15.95 -8.64
C ASP A 725 8.35 -16.71 -9.41
N PRO A 726 7.81 -16.16 -10.52
CA PRO A 726 6.73 -16.80 -11.27
C PRO A 726 7.15 -18.12 -11.92
N ALA A 727 8.42 -18.27 -12.29
CA ALA A 727 8.91 -19.44 -13.03
C ALA A 727 9.23 -20.64 -12.12
N THR A 728 9.66 -20.39 -10.87
CA THR A 728 9.96 -21.46 -9.89
C THR A 728 8.93 -21.60 -8.78
N GLY A 729 8.02 -20.62 -8.61
CA GLY A 729 7.07 -20.57 -7.51
C GLY A 729 7.71 -20.30 -6.14
N THR A 730 8.99 -19.92 -6.10
CA THR A 730 9.78 -19.74 -4.88
C THR A 730 9.67 -18.32 -4.35
N THR A 731 9.27 -18.15 -3.09
CA THR A 731 9.27 -16.85 -2.39
C THR A 731 10.64 -16.58 -1.78
N GLY A 732 11.18 -15.37 -1.99
CA GLY A 732 12.49 -14.96 -1.45
C GLY A 732 12.61 -13.43 -1.37
N LYS A 733 13.72 -12.93 -0.81
CA LYS A 733 14.00 -11.49 -0.75
C LYS A 733 14.12 -10.90 -2.15
N ALA A 734 13.49 -9.74 -2.36
CA ALA A 734 13.52 -9.01 -3.63
C ALA A 734 14.91 -8.40 -3.90
N PHE A 735 15.60 -7.94 -2.85
CA PHE A 735 16.90 -7.29 -2.95
C PHE A 735 17.79 -7.55 -1.70
N THR A 736 19.05 -7.15 -1.81
CA THR A 736 20.08 -7.28 -0.79
C THR A 736 19.89 -6.26 0.33
N VAL A 737 19.84 -6.73 1.58
CA VAL A 737 19.66 -5.89 2.76
C VAL A 737 20.98 -5.29 3.25
N GLY A 738 20.89 -4.26 4.08
CA GLY A 738 22.05 -3.64 4.72
C GLY A 738 22.73 -4.56 5.73
N THR A 739 23.88 -4.12 6.25
CA THR A 739 24.60 -4.84 7.32
C THR A 739 24.77 -3.95 8.56
N TRP A 740 24.40 -4.47 9.73
CA TRP A 740 24.50 -3.79 11.02
C TRP A 740 25.61 -4.41 11.87
N PRO A 741 26.49 -3.63 12.54
CA PRO A 741 27.60 -4.17 13.34
C PRO A 741 27.17 -5.12 14.48
N THR A 742 25.96 -4.95 15.01
CA THR A 742 25.39 -5.84 16.05
C THR A 742 24.70 -7.09 15.47
N GLY A 743 24.46 -7.11 14.16
CA GLY A 743 23.59 -8.08 13.49
C GLY A 743 22.08 -7.83 13.68
N ASN A 744 21.68 -6.77 14.39
CA ASN A 744 20.28 -6.51 14.77
C ASN A 744 19.89 -5.05 14.52
N ALA A 745 19.26 -4.77 13.38
CA ALA A 745 18.85 -3.42 12.97
C ALA A 745 18.03 -2.61 14.01
N PRO A 746 17.12 -3.22 14.81
CA PRO A 746 16.40 -2.52 15.87
C PRO A 746 17.26 -1.87 16.96
N ASP A 747 18.55 -2.21 17.07
CA ASP A 747 19.49 -1.56 18.00
C ASP A 747 19.76 -0.09 17.62
N ALA A 748 19.63 0.26 16.35
CA ALA A 748 19.86 1.60 15.81
C ALA A 748 18.57 2.44 15.65
N GLN A 749 17.39 1.87 15.92
CA GLN A 749 16.09 2.55 15.83
C GLN A 749 15.98 3.69 16.87
N PRO A 750 15.54 4.91 16.49
CA PRO A 750 15.27 5.99 17.44
C PRO A 750 14.14 5.63 18.42
N ALA A 751 14.09 6.33 19.55
CA ALA A 751 12.95 6.23 20.46
C ALA A 751 11.75 7.03 19.91
N HIS A 752 10.55 6.60 20.27
CA HIS A 752 9.27 7.25 19.93
C HIS A 752 9.29 8.78 20.15
N ASP A 753 9.94 9.24 21.23
CA ASP A 753 10.02 10.63 21.66
C ASP A 753 11.25 11.40 21.16
N THR A 754 12.15 10.79 20.36
CA THR A 754 13.40 11.42 19.88
C THR A 754 13.19 12.76 19.16
N PHE A 755 12.06 12.91 18.46
CA PHE A 755 11.71 14.08 17.66
C PHE A 755 10.57 14.93 18.28
N CYS A 756 10.45 14.90 19.61
CA CYS A 756 9.47 15.68 20.37
C CYS A 756 10.17 16.44 21.50
N LYS A 757 10.37 17.76 21.32
CA LYS A 757 11.04 18.63 22.28
C LYS A 757 10.25 19.93 22.50
N PRO A 758 9.88 20.30 23.75
CA PRO A 758 9.00 21.44 23.99
C PRO A 758 9.60 22.80 23.64
N ALA A 759 10.93 22.86 23.52
CA ALA A 759 11.70 24.07 23.20
C ALA A 759 12.35 23.99 21.80
N SER A 760 11.83 23.13 20.91
CA SER A 760 12.35 22.95 19.55
C SER A 760 11.27 22.77 18.49
N ASN A 761 10.10 22.22 18.83
CA ASN A 761 8.99 22.06 17.91
C ASN A 761 7.63 22.06 18.63
N GLU A 762 7.53 22.78 19.75
CA GLU A 762 6.36 22.81 20.65
C GLU A 762 5.75 21.42 20.91
N CYS A 763 6.56 20.37 21.04
CA CYS A 763 6.10 19.00 21.23
C CYS A 763 6.49 18.49 22.62
N ASP A 764 5.52 18.00 23.38
CA ASP A 764 5.72 17.43 24.71
C ASP A 764 4.88 16.16 24.90
N THR A 765 5.53 14.99 24.97
CA THR A 765 4.86 13.70 25.26
C THR A 765 4.40 13.56 26.71
N SER A 766 4.68 14.52 27.59
CA SER A 766 4.54 14.42 29.05
C SER A 766 3.68 15.50 29.70
N LYS A 767 3.04 16.39 28.93
CA LYS A 767 2.22 17.49 29.45
C LYS A 767 0.84 17.62 28.78
N PRO A 768 -0.18 18.07 29.52
CA PRO A 768 -1.38 18.63 28.94
C PRO A 768 -1.09 20.04 28.42
N ARG A 769 -1.78 20.40 27.34
CA ARG A 769 -1.62 21.68 26.64
C ARG A 769 -1.87 22.87 27.57
N LYS A 770 -0.87 23.76 27.69
CA LYS A 770 -0.99 25.03 28.46
C LYS A 770 -0.60 26.24 27.62
N VAL A 771 -1.55 26.71 26.81
CA VAL A 771 -1.61 28.11 26.36
C VAL A 771 -2.95 28.69 26.79
N GLU A 772 -2.89 29.78 27.54
CA GLU A 772 -4.04 30.50 28.08
C GLU A 772 -4.87 31.13 26.95
N GLY A 773 -6.17 30.83 26.89
CA GLY A 773 -7.11 31.42 25.92
C GLY A 773 -7.41 30.63 24.63
N SER A 774 -6.87 29.43 24.45
CA SER A 774 -7.17 28.58 23.27
C SER A 774 -8.43 27.71 23.44
N SER A 775 -9.04 27.36 22.30
CA SER A 775 -10.13 26.39 22.17
C SER A 775 -9.67 24.93 22.05
N GLN A 776 -8.39 24.65 21.80
CA GLN A 776 -7.91 23.29 21.48
C GLN A 776 -7.58 22.45 22.74
N PRO A 777 -7.94 21.15 22.78
CA PRO A 777 -7.66 20.23 23.87
C PRO A 777 -6.32 19.54 23.63
N GLU A 778 -6.01 18.61 24.52
CA GLU A 778 -4.67 18.10 24.74
C GLU A 778 -4.17 17.16 23.62
N GLY A 779 -2.88 17.24 23.29
CA GLY A 779 -2.14 16.41 22.34
C GLY A 779 -0.65 16.51 22.63
N PRO A 780 0.22 15.61 22.12
CA PRO A 780 1.67 15.76 22.32
C PRO A 780 2.21 16.98 21.57
N CYS A 781 1.67 17.29 20.38
CA CYS A 781 1.83 18.61 19.77
C CYS A 781 1.05 19.66 20.58
N GLN A 782 1.73 20.72 21.03
CA GLN A 782 1.16 21.77 21.88
C GLN A 782 0.59 22.96 21.08
N ARG A 783 0.63 22.89 19.75
CA ARG A 783 0.14 23.93 18.83
C ARG A 783 -1.25 23.61 18.29
N ASP A 784 -1.99 24.66 17.95
CA ASP A 784 -3.39 24.58 17.53
C ASP A 784 -3.54 24.21 16.04
N ASP A 785 -2.51 24.51 15.24
CA ASP A 785 -2.40 24.21 13.81
C ASP A 785 -1.79 22.83 13.50
N PHE A 786 -1.47 22.05 14.54
CA PHE A 786 -0.67 20.81 14.48
C PHE A 786 0.72 20.93 13.81
N LYS A 787 1.23 22.14 13.60
CA LYS A 787 2.53 22.40 12.95
C LYS A 787 3.71 22.26 13.91
N CYS A 788 3.74 21.19 14.70
CA CYS A 788 4.87 20.82 15.58
C CYS A 788 6.04 20.22 14.77
N TRP A 789 6.45 20.98 13.75
CA TRP A 789 7.37 20.56 12.71
C TRP A 789 8.80 20.51 13.22
N TRP A 790 9.52 19.43 12.91
CA TRP A 790 10.84 19.19 13.49
C TRP A 790 11.93 19.87 12.67
N HIS A 791 12.78 20.68 13.31
CA HIS A 791 13.83 21.47 12.64
C HIS A 791 15.22 21.44 13.30
N GLU A 792 15.50 20.49 14.20
CA GLU A 792 16.77 20.38 14.92
C GLU A 792 17.65 19.21 14.44
N PRO A 793 18.98 19.23 14.66
CA PRO A 793 19.78 18.02 14.63
C PRO A 793 19.36 17.02 15.72
N ALA A 794 19.55 15.72 15.45
CA ALA A 794 19.23 14.64 16.36
C ALA A 794 20.35 13.60 16.43
N THR A 795 20.66 13.13 17.64
CA THR A 795 21.58 12.01 17.86
C THR A 795 20.98 11.12 18.96
N TRP A 796 20.82 9.83 18.66
CA TRP A 796 20.31 8.84 19.60
C TRP A 796 21.22 7.60 19.73
N THR A 797 22.13 7.39 18.80
CA THR A 797 23.08 6.26 18.83
C THR A 797 24.47 6.64 18.28
N ASP A 798 25.46 5.79 18.55
CA ASP A 798 26.77 5.83 17.89
C ASP A 798 26.73 4.95 16.63
N CYS A 799 26.72 5.59 15.46
CA CYS A 799 26.61 4.86 14.22
C CYS A 799 27.82 3.96 13.90
N ALA A 800 29.02 4.27 14.41
CA ALA A 800 30.19 3.42 14.18
C ALA A 800 30.10 2.05 14.88
N THR A 801 29.18 1.89 15.84
CA THR A 801 28.96 0.64 16.59
C THR A 801 27.56 0.04 16.44
N THR A 802 26.60 0.77 15.85
CA THR A 802 25.20 0.31 15.76
C THR A 802 24.54 0.44 14.39
N CYS A 803 24.82 1.49 13.61
CA CYS A 803 24.04 1.81 12.41
C CYS A 803 24.34 0.89 11.22
N GLY A 804 23.35 0.73 10.34
CA GLY A 804 23.46 -0.09 9.13
C GLY A 804 24.33 0.56 8.07
N THR A 805 25.03 -0.22 7.26
CA THR A 805 25.80 0.25 6.09
C THR A 805 25.42 -0.47 4.80
N GLU A 806 25.82 0.12 3.67
CA GLU A 806 25.52 -0.33 2.31
C GLU A 806 26.07 -1.74 2.00
N VAL A 807 25.30 -2.53 1.25
CA VAL A 807 25.74 -3.80 0.65
C VAL A 807 25.32 -3.83 -0.82
N LEU A 808 26.25 -3.50 -1.72
CA LEU A 808 26.01 -3.56 -3.17
C LEU A 808 26.09 -5.01 -3.68
N LYS A 809 25.17 -5.40 -4.56
CA LYS A 809 25.17 -6.66 -5.30
C LYS A 809 25.77 -6.52 -6.70
N TYR A 810 25.54 -5.37 -7.35
CA TYR A 810 25.97 -5.04 -8.69
C TYR A 810 27.02 -3.92 -8.70
N GLN A 811 28.09 -4.10 -9.46
CA GLN A 811 29.20 -3.15 -9.58
C GLN A 811 29.17 -2.37 -10.90
N ALA A 812 29.77 -1.18 -10.89
CA ALA A 812 29.90 -0.32 -12.06
C ALA A 812 30.38 -1.07 -13.33
N GLY A 813 29.53 -1.07 -14.37
CA GLY A 813 29.80 -1.72 -15.65
C GLY A 813 29.15 -3.10 -15.83
N GLU A 814 28.47 -3.64 -14.80
CA GLU A 814 27.62 -4.82 -14.97
C GLU A 814 26.39 -4.54 -15.86
N ARG A 815 25.97 -5.56 -16.60
CA ARG A 815 24.91 -5.45 -17.62
C ARG A 815 23.53 -5.56 -17.01
N GLU A 816 22.58 -4.86 -17.60
CA GLU A 816 21.14 -4.94 -17.28
C GLU A 816 20.67 -6.40 -17.27
N PRO A 817 20.15 -6.92 -16.14
CA PRO A 817 19.59 -8.27 -16.05
C PRO A 817 18.49 -8.48 -17.08
N GLN A 818 18.43 -9.69 -17.64
CA GLN A 818 17.43 -10.03 -18.65
C GLN A 818 16.21 -10.66 -17.98
N VAL A 819 15.03 -10.32 -18.47
CA VAL A 819 13.74 -10.87 -18.04
C VAL A 819 13.02 -11.47 -19.24
N THR A 820 12.30 -12.57 -19.02
CA THR A 820 11.43 -13.19 -20.03
C THR A 820 9.98 -12.94 -19.62
N PRO A 821 9.13 -12.33 -20.47
CA PRO A 821 7.72 -12.10 -20.14
C PRO A 821 7.02 -13.43 -19.87
N VAL A 822 6.18 -13.48 -18.83
CA VAL A 822 5.36 -14.65 -18.51
C VAL A 822 4.21 -14.81 -19.52
N HIS A 823 3.72 -13.68 -20.04
CA HIS A 823 2.65 -13.59 -21.04
C HIS A 823 3.24 -13.16 -22.40
N PRO A 824 3.58 -14.11 -23.30
CA PRO A 824 4.19 -13.80 -24.59
C PRO A 824 3.16 -13.43 -25.66
N ALA A 825 3.38 -12.31 -26.34
CA ALA A 825 2.52 -11.81 -27.41
C ALA A 825 2.35 -12.77 -28.61
N SER A 826 1.12 -12.82 -29.14
CA SER A 826 0.68 -13.63 -30.28
C SER A 826 0.87 -12.85 -31.60
N CYS A 827 2.12 -12.82 -32.08
CA CYS A 827 2.54 -11.95 -33.19
C CYS A 827 2.06 -12.36 -34.59
N THR A 828 1.52 -13.56 -34.77
CA THR A 828 1.18 -14.16 -36.07
C THR A 828 -0.24 -14.72 -36.07
N SER A 829 -1.01 -14.45 -37.12
CA SER A 829 -2.33 -15.04 -37.29
C SER A 829 -2.27 -16.42 -37.94
N THR A 830 -3.10 -17.33 -37.45
CA THR A 830 -3.39 -18.64 -38.04
C THR A 830 -4.63 -18.62 -38.94
N LEU A 831 -5.30 -17.47 -39.08
CA LEU A 831 -6.49 -17.31 -39.90
C LEU A 831 -6.18 -17.34 -41.41
N PRO A 832 -7.17 -17.66 -42.27
CA PRO A 832 -7.01 -17.58 -43.73
C PRO A 832 -6.59 -16.19 -44.23
N ALA A 833 -5.76 -16.14 -45.27
CA ALA A 833 -5.19 -14.90 -45.81
C ALA A 833 -6.21 -13.90 -46.42
N ASN A 834 -7.48 -14.30 -46.55
CA ASN A 834 -8.59 -13.43 -46.95
C ASN A 834 -9.36 -12.82 -45.76
N ALA A 835 -9.04 -13.18 -44.51
CA ALA A 835 -9.67 -12.62 -43.32
C ALA A 835 -9.29 -11.15 -43.11
N LEU A 836 -10.28 -10.32 -42.77
CA LEU A 836 -10.12 -8.91 -42.45
C LEU A 836 -9.86 -8.77 -40.95
N ILE A 837 -8.61 -8.99 -40.54
CA ILE A 837 -8.15 -8.75 -39.17
C ILE A 837 -8.17 -7.25 -38.91
N VAL A 838 -8.97 -6.82 -37.94
CA VAL A 838 -9.03 -5.47 -37.37
C VAL A 838 -8.37 -5.54 -36.00
N ASP A 839 -7.18 -4.98 -35.92
CA ASP A 839 -6.36 -4.90 -34.72
C ASP A 839 -6.91 -3.87 -33.73
N ASP A 840 -6.54 -3.98 -32.45
CA ASP A 840 -7.01 -3.09 -31.39
C ASP A 840 -6.39 -1.67 -31.50
N VAL A 841 -5.22 -1.56 -32.12
CA VAL A 841 -4.53 -0.30 -32.42
C VAL A 841 -4.32 -0.10 -33.93
N PRO A 842 -4.30 1.15 -34.44
CA PRO A 842 -3.99 1.42 -35.84
C PRO A 842 -2.56 1.01 -36.22
N ASN A 843 -2.34 0.56 -37.47
CA ASN A 843 -1.01 0.20 -38.02
C ASN A 843 0.08 1.30 -37.93
N THR A 844 -0.29 2.53 -37.57
CA THR A 844 0.61 3.67 -37.36
C THR A 844 1.17 3.74 -35.94
N VAL A 845 0.52 3.11 -34.97
CA VAL A 845 0.98 2.99 -33.57
C VAL A 845 2.25 2.15 -33.51
N LYS A 846 3.14 2.49 -32.58
CA LYS A 846 4.42 1.82 -32.37
C LYS A 846 4.73 1.63 -30.88
N PHE A 847 3.87 0.90 -30.17
CA PHE A 847 4.24 0.36 -28.86
C PHE A 847 5.54 -0.42 -29.01
N ARG A 848 6.59 -0.02 -28.29
CA ARG A 848 7.94 -0.62 -28.33
C ARG A 848 8.63 -0.56 -29.73
N THR A 849 9.95 -0.40 -29.77
CA THR A 849 10.71 -0.39 -31.05
C THR A 849 12.01 -1.20 -31.01
N GLY A 850 12.49 -1.61 -32.18
CA GLY A 850 13.67 -2.46 -32.30
C GLY A 850 13.49 -3.76 -31.52
N SER A 851 14.50 -4.14 -30.75
CA SER A 851 14.50 -5.35 -29.91
C SER A 851 13.57 -5.29 -28.69
N THR A 852 12.94 -4.15 -28.39
CA THR A 852 11.97 -4.05 -27.28
C THR A 852 10.55 -4.49 -27.68
N ASN A 853 10.22 -4.50 -28.97
CA ASN A 853 8.90 -4.92 -29.43
C ASN A 853 8.87 -6.45 -29.63
N PRO A 854 7.98 -7.19 -28.94
CA PRO A 854 7.96 -8.65 -28.99
C PRO A 854 7.58 -9.20 -30.38
N CYS A 855 6.96 -8.40 -31.24
CA CYS A 855 6.42 -8.78 -32.54
C CYS A 855 7.10 -8.12 -33.75
N ALA A 856 8.15 -7.32 -33.53
CA ALA A 856 8.93 -6.67 -34.58
C ALA A 856 9.39 -7.65 -35.67
N GLY A 857 8.93 -7.43 -36.90
CA GLY A 857 9.27 -8.26 -38.06
C GLY A 857 8.64 -9.66 -38.07
N LYS A 858 7.70 -9.97 -37.16
CA LYS A 858 7.05 -11.29 -37.07
C LYS A 858 5.68 -11.36 -37.75
N HIS A 859 5.02 -10.22 -38.01
CA HIS A 859 3.64 -10.20 -38.50
C HIS A 859 3.51 -10.81 -39.91
N ASN A 860 2.58 -11.76 -40.08
CA ASN A 860 2.11 -12.28 -41.37
C ASN A 860 0.77 -11.64 -41.81
N TRP A 861 0.40 -10.52 -41.20
CA TRP A 861 -0.89 -9.84 -41.33
C TRP A 861 -0.70 -8.31 -41.17
N THR A 862 -1.77 -7.55 -41.40
CA THR A 862 -1.85 -6.08 -41.24
C THR A 862 -3.29 -5.74 -40.84
N SER A 863 -3.50 -4.74 -39.97
CA SER A 863 -4.85 -4.32 -39.58
C SER A 863 -5.63 -3.74 -40.78
N ARG A 864 -6.86 -4.21 -40.96
CA ARG A 864 -7.78 -3.92 -42.08
C ARG A 864 -9.07 -3.27 -41.58
N GLY A 865 -8.97 -2.30 -40.68
CA GLY A 865 -10.11 -1.58 -40.13
C GLY A 865 -9.71 -0.62 -39.01
N THR A 866 -10.64 -0.34 -38.11
CA THR A 866 -10.41 0.40 -36.85
C THR A 866 -11.20 -0.24 -35.71
N LEU A 867 -10.56 -0.43 -34.55
CA LEU A 867 -11.24 -0.35 -33.26
C LEU A 867 -11.47 1.14 -32.92
N LYS A 868 -12.62 1.48 -32.33
CA LYS A 868 -12.92 2.80 -31.77
C LYS A 868 -13.60 2.65 -30.42
N PHE A 869 -13.27 3.52 -29.48
CA PHE A 869 -13.86 3.53 -28.15
C PHE A 869 -14.91 4.63 -27.97
N THR A 870 -15.82 4.39 -27.03
CA THR A 870 -16.70 5.40 -26.42
C THR A 870 -16.59 5.25 -24.91
N PHE A 871 -16.34 6.36 -24.21
CA PHE A 871 -16.09 6.41 -22.78
C PHE A 871 -17.29 6.98 -22.03
N GLY A 872 -17.77 6.25 -21.01
CA GLY A 872 -18.75 6.73 -20.06
C GLY A 872 -18.29 8.04 -19.39
N SER A 873 -19.22 8.97 -19.20
CA SER A 873 -18.95 10.30 -18.66
C SER A 873 -19.90 10.72 -17.54
N ALA A 874 -19.42 11.64 -16.70
CA ALA A 874 -20.17 12.24 -15.60
C ALA A 874 -20.05 13.77 -15.63
N GLN A 875 -20.99 14.46 -14.98
CA GLN A 875 -20.89 15.89 -14.68
C GLN A 875 -20.35 16.05 -13.25
N GLN A 876 -19.11 16.54 -13.10
CA GLN A 876 -18.44 16.68 -11.81
C GLN A 876 -17.71 18.02 -11.74
N ASN A 877 -17.76 18.70 -10.59
CA ASN A 877 -17.12 20.00 -10.35
C ASN A 877 -17.42 21.09 -11.41
N GLY A 878 -18.53 20.97 -12.14
CA GLY A 878 -18.94 21.89 -13.20
C GLY A 878 -18.43 21.55 -14.61
N ALA A 879 -17.81 20.38 -14.82
CA ALA A 879 -17.29 19.92 -16.10
C ALA A 879 -17.76 18.50 -16.45
N THR A 880 -17.71 18.15 -17.74
CA THR A 880 -17.76 16.76 -18.21
C THR A 880 -16.42 16.09 -17.92
N VAL A 881 -16.45 14.93 -17.26
CA VAL A 881 -15.27 14.09 -16.98
C VAL A 881 -15.57 12.63 -17.34
N TYR A 882 -14.53 11.78 -17.43
CA TYR A 882 -14.63 10.40 -17.92
C TYR A 882 -14.12 9.36 -16.91
N PRO A 883 -14.89 9.05 -15.84
CA PRO A 883 -14.45 8.10 -14.80
C PRO A 883 -14.12 6.70 -15.36
N SER A 884 -14.82 6.29 -16.42
CA SER A 884 -14.53 5.06 -17.20
C SER A 884 -13.06 4.89 -17.65
N LYS A 885 -12.26 5.96 -17.73
CA LYS A 885 -10.83 5.86 -18.08
C LYS A 885 -9.91 5.48 -16.92
N ILE A 886 -10.35 5.68 -15.67
CA ILE A 886 -9.56 5.39 -14.46
C ILE A 886 -9.22 3.90 -14.39
N ASP A 887 -10.20 3.06 -14.72
CA ASP A 887 -10.10 1.59 -14.79
C ASP A 887 -9.97 1.07 -16.23
N PHE A 888 -9.59 1.91 -17.19
CA PHE A 888 -9.26 1.48 -18.55
C PHE A 888 -7.74 1.34 -18.68
N HIS A 889 -7.28 0.16 -19.10
CA HIS A 889 -5.87 -0.22 -19.09
C HIS A 889 -5.43 -0.85 -20.41
N GLN A 890 -4.12 -0.85 -20.66
CA GLN A 890 -3.44 -1.51 -21.77
C GLN A 890 -2.33 -2.43 -21.27
N LEU A 891 -2.11 -3.54 -21.97
CA LEU A 891 -1.01 -4.48 -21.72
C LEU A 891 -0.29 -4.88 -23.01
N GLY A 892 0.92 -5.40 -22.83
CA GLY A 892 1.91 -5.66 -23.87
C GLY A 892 1.99 -7.11 -24.32
N ALA A 893 0.92 -7.89 -24.15
CA ALA A 893 0.73 -9.25 -24.66
C ALA A 893 -0.40 -9.26 -25.71
N GLY A 894 -1.36 -10.20 -25.64
CA GLY A 894 -2.45 -10.29 -26.63
C GLY A 894 -1.98 -10.63 -28.05
N PHE A 895 -2.85 -10.44 -29.05
CA PHE A 895 -2.44 -10.49 -30.46
C PHE A 895 -1.72 -9.20 -30.86
N GLY A 896 -0.77 -9.31 -31.79
CA GLY A 896 0.10 -8.19 -32.21
C GLY A 896 1.08 -7.66 -31.15
N GLY A 897 0.83 -7.88 -29.86
CA GLY A 897 1.62 -7.37 -28.73
C GLY A 897 1.01 -6.15 -28.03
N HIS A 898 -0.27 -5.89 -28.23
CA HIS A 898 -1.06 -4.91 -27.50
C HIS A 898 -2.48 -5.46 -27.26
N PHE A 899 -3.09 -5.16 -26.11
CA PHE A 899 -4.54 -5.28 -25.93
C PHE A 899 -5.03 -4.29 -24.85
N TRP A 900 -6.33 -3.98 -24.86
CA TRP A 900 -7.00 -3.16 -23.85
C TRP A 900 -7.88 -4.01 -22.93
N PHE A 901 -8.07 -3.59 -21.68
CA PHE A 901 -9.06 -4.17 -20.78
C PHE A 901 -9.60 -3.17 -19.74
N THR A 902 -10.70 -3.55 -19.10
CA THR A 902 -11.30 -2.89 -17.92
C THR A 902 -12.06 -3.96 -17.12
N HIS A 903 -12.60 -3.63 -15.95
CA HIS A 903 -13.46 -4.57 -15.22
C HIS A 903 -14.95 -4.33 -15.50
N THR A 904 -15.71 -5.41 -15.55
CA THR A 904 -17.16 -5.41 -15.83
C THR A 904 -17.98 -4.67 -14.79
N ARG A 905 -19.03 -3.96 -15.22
CA ARG A 905 -19.94 -3.16 -14.37
C ARG A 905 -21.40 -3.52 -14.65
N VAL A 906 -22.30 -3.35 -13.68
CA VAL A 906 -23.75 -3.40 -13.98
C VAL A 906 -24.19 -2.14 -14.75
N PRO A 907 -25.15 -2.22 -15.70
CA PRO A 907 -25.52 -1.11 -16.61
C PRO A 907 -25.98 0.21 -15.96
N SER A 908 -26.16 0.27 -14.63
CA SER A 908 -26.42 1.52 -13.91
C SER A 908 -25.21 2.44 -13.78
N PHE A 909 -23.98 1.93 -13.99
CA PHE A 909 -22.73 2.70 -13.88
C PHE A 909 -22.31 3.31 -15.22
N THR A 910 -23.21 4.05 -15.88
CA THR A 910 -23.01 4.57 -17.25
C THR A 910 -21.83 5.53 -17.42
N ASP A 911 -21.31 6.10 -16.33
CA ASP A 911 -20.10 6.93 -16.28
C ASP A 911 -18.79 6.11 -16.25
N SER A 912 -18.90 4.81 -15.96
CA SER A 912 -17.80 3.89 -15.67
C SER A 912 -17.73 2.74 -16.70
N VAL A 913 -18.51 2.82 -17.78
CA VAL A 913 -18.56 1.84 -18.87
C VAL A 913 -17.65 2.29 -20.02
N VAL A 914 -17.01 1.33 -20.68
CA VAL A 914 -16.22 1.51 -21.90
C VAL A 914 -16.84 0.62 -22.98
N THR A 915 -17.07 1.18 -24.17
CA THR A 915 -17.57 0.43 -25.33
C THR A 915 -16.59 0.54 -26.49
N GLY A 916 -16.01 -0.60 -26.91
CA GLY A 916 -15.13 -0.71 -28.07
C GLY A 916 -15.87 -1.31 -29.28
N THR A 917 -15.72 -0.71 -30.45
CA THR A 917 -16.35 -1.16 -31.71
C THR A 917 -15.32 -1.38 -32.82
N TRP A 918 -15.24 -2.62 -33.33
CA TRP A 918 -14.41 -2.99 -34.48
C TRP A 918 -15.20 -2.86 -35.79
N THR A 919 -14.62 -2.16 -36.77
CA THR A 919 -15.19 -1.96 -38.11
C THR A 919 -14.13 -2.21 -39.19
N PRO A 920 -14.39 -3.02 -40.23
CA PRO A 920 -13.43 -3.31 -41.29
C PRO A 920 -13.31 -2.16 -42.30
N ASP A 921 -12.22 -2.14 -43.06
CA ASP A 921 -11.84 -1.08 -44.00
C ASP A 921 -12.67 -1.04 -45.30
N ARG A 922 -13.68 -1.90 -45.42
CA ARG A 922 -14.51 -2.09 -46.60
C ARG A 922 -15.80 -2.84 -46.27
N SER A 923 -16.79 -2.67 -47.13
CA SER A 923 -18.01 -3.47 -47.10
C SER A 923 -17.75 -4.92 -47.52
N LEU A 924 -18.54 -5.83 -46.96
CA LEU A 924 -18.61 -7.25 -47.26
C LEU A 924 -20.01 -7.60 -47.79
N THR A 925 -20.13 -8.74 -48.48
CA THR A 925 -21.42 -9.21 -48.99
C THR A 925 -21.41 -10.74 -49.05
N GLY A 926 -22.45 -11.38 -48.52
CA GLY A 926 -22.54 -12.84 -48.44
C GLY A 926 -22.18 -13.35 -47.05
N TRP A 927 -21.65 -14.56 -46.95
CA TRP A 927 -21.35 -15.18 -45.66
C TRP A 927 -19.95 -14.76 -45.16
N ALA A 928 -19.86 -14.42 -43.88
CA ALA A 928 -18.60 -14.17 -43.18
C ALA A 928 -18.63 -14.85 -41.81
N ARG A 929 -17.53 -15.50 -41.42
CA ARG A 929 -17.31 -15.88 -40.03
C ARG A 929 -16.70 -14.71 -39.29
N ILE A 930 -17.17 -14.48 -38.07
CA ILE A 930 -16.60 -13.47 -37.17
C ILE A 930 -15.83 -14.21 -36.07
N MET A 931 -14.57 -13.82 -35.91
CA MET A 931 -13.63 -14.35 -34.92
C MET A 931 -13.13 -13.20 -34.05
N VAL A 932 -13.09 -13.37 -32.73
CA VAL A 932 -12.40 -12.46 -31.82
C VAL A 932 -11.13 -13.15 -31.31
N HIS A 933 -10.02 -12.43 -31.21
CA HIS A 933 -8.88 -12.89 -30.43
C HIS A 933 -9.15 -12.57 -28.96
N LEU A 934 -8.73 -13.47 -28.09
CA LEU A 934 -8.80 -13.31 -26.64
C LEU A 934 -7.38 -13.52 -26.10
N PRO A 935 -6.88 -12.63 -25.22
CA PRO A 935 -5.55 -12.75 -24.65
C PRO A 935 -5.45 -13.94 -23.67
N ASP A 936 -4.24 -14.21 -23.18
CA ASP A 936 -3.99 -15.26 -22.19
C ASP A 936 -4.29 -14.84 -20.74
N HIS A 937 -4.53 -13.57 -20.47
CA HIS A 937 -4.85 -13.03 -19.15
C HIS A 937 -5.62 -11.70 -19.26
N GLU A 938 -6.16 -11.19 -18.13
CA GLU A 938 -7.01 -9.99 -18.04
C GLU A 938 -8.25 -9.98 -18.98
N ALA A 939 -8.74 -11.18 -19.32
CA ALA A 939 -9.97 -11.42 -20.07
C ALA A 939 -10.65 -12.67 -19.50
N ASN A 940 -11.50 -12.50 -18.48
CA ASN A 940 -12.04 -13.62 -17.68
C ASN A 940 -13.55 -13.55 -17.40
N THR A 941 -14.25 -12.49 -17.83
CA THR A 941 -15.72 -12.44 -17.73
C THR A 941 -16.40 -13.62 -18.44
N GLY A 942 -17.39 -14.22 -17.78
CA GLY A 942 -18.23 -15.27 -18.36
C GLY A 942 -19.37 -14.78 -19.27
N GLN A 943 -19.61 -13.46 -19.32
CA GLN A 943 -20.81 -12.87 -19.94
C GLN A 943 -20.52 -11.72 -20.93
N ALA A 944 -19.33 -11.70 -21.55
CA ALA A 944 -19.01 -10.75 -22.61
C ALA A 944 -19.99 -10.87 -23.79
N THR A 945 -20.82 -9.84 -23.98
CA THR A 945 -21.87 -9.81 -25.01
C THR A 945 -21.45 -8.89 -26.15
N TYR A 946 -21.22 -9.50 -27.31
CA TYR A 946 -20.84 -8.81 -28.54
C TYR A 946 -22.09 -8.52 -29.36
N HIS A 947 -22.33 -7.25 -29.70
CA HIS A 947 -23.41 -6.84 -30.61
C HIS A 947 -22.85 -6.83 -32.04
N VAL A 948 -23.41 -7.68 -32.91
CA VAL A 948 -22.94 -7.85 -34.29
C VAL A 948 -23.89 -7.18 -35.26
N ASP A 949 -23.52 -6.01 -35.80
CA ASP A 949 -24.23 -5.35 -36.91
C ASP A 949 -23.81 -5.99 -38.24
N LEU A 950 -24.78 -6.47 -39.01
CA LEU A 950 -24.57 -7.12 -40.30
C LEU A 950 -24.28 -6.14 -41.45
N GLY A 951 -24.34 -4.84 -41.19
CA GLY A 951 -24.09 -3.76 -42.15
C GLY A 951 -25.34 -3.25 -42.87
N ASP A 952 -26.51 -3.81 -42.56
CA ASP A 952 -27.83 -3.39 -43.04
C ASP A 952 -28.75 -2.85 -41.93
N GLY A 953 -28.22 -2.70 -40.71
CA GLY A 953 -28.98 -2.32 -39.51
C GLY A 953 -29.57 -3.51 -38.73
N THR A 954 -29.39 -4.75 -39.21
CA THR A 954 -29.68 -5.95 -38.41
C THR A 954 -28.57 -6.16 -37.39
N VAL A 955 -28.89 -6.08 -36.10
CA VAL A 955 -27.97 -6.43 -35.00
C VAL A 955 -28.32 -7.81 -34.45
N VAL A 956 -27.29 -8.60 -34.11
CA VAL A 956 -27.43 -9.91 -33.46
C VAL A 956 -26.49 -9.99 -32.25
N ASP A 957 -27.05 -10.35 -31.09
CA ASP A 957 -26.29 -10.42 -29.84
C ASP A 957 -25.61 -11.79 -29.67
N LYS A 958 -24.34 -11.77 -29.25
CA LYS A 958 -23.52 -12.96 -29.03
C LYS A 958 -22.77 -12.90 -27.70
N THR A 959 -23.31 -13.54 -26.67
CA THR A 959 -22.60 -13.76 -25.41
C THR A 959 -21.61 -14.94 -25.51
N ILE A 960 -20.40 -14.75 -24.98
CA ILE A 960 -19.39 -15.79 -24.73
C ILE A 960 -18.67 -15.54 -23.40
N SER A 961 -17.99 -16.57 -22.89
CA SER A 961 -16.91 -16.39 -21.90
C SER A 961 -15.65 -15.90 -22.61
N GLN A 962 -14.92 -14.96 -22.00
CA GLN A 962 -13.58 -14.58 -22.44
C GLN A 962 -12.47 -15.45 -21.87
N ASP A 963 -12.70 -16.19 -20.76
CA ASP A 963 -11.67 -17.08 -20.20
C ASP A 963 -11.23 -18.16 -21.21
N THR A 964 -9.95 -18.10 -21.58
CA THR A 964 -9.27 -19.01 -22.51
C THR A 964 -8.55 -20.18 -21.82
N GLY A 965 -8.55 -20.21 -20.48
CA GLY A 965 -7.72 -21.11 -19.68
C GLY A 965 -6.22 -20.79 -19.81
N GLY A 966 -5.88 -19.51 -19.87
CA GLY A 966 -4.49 -19.02 -19.89
C GLY A 966 -3.83 -19.03 -21.28
N LYS A 967 -4.55 -18.72 -22.37
CA LYS A 967 -4.06 -18.89 -23.75
C LYS A 967 -4.58 -17.86 -24.76
N ASN A 968 -3.66 -17.16 -25.41
CA ASN A 968 -3.93 -16.37 -26.61
C ASN A 968 -4.65 -17.23 -27.69
N ALA A 969 -5.90 -16.89 -28.04
CA ALA A 969 -6.74 -17.76 -28.87
C ALA A 969 -7.75 -16.98 -29.75
N TRP A 970 -7.95 -17.44 -30.99
CA TRP A 970 -9.04 -17.00 -31.87
C TRP A 970 -10.31 -17.82 -31.58
N VAL A 971 -11.38 -17.17 -31.10
CA VAL A 971 -12.69 -17.76 -30.79
C VAL A 971 -13.75 -17.24 -31.75
N SER A 972 -14.68 -18.10 -32.19
CA SER A 972 -15.73 -17.67 -33.11
C SER A 972 -16.94 -17.09 -32.39
N LEU A 973 -17.34 -15.88 -32.81
CA LEU A 973 -18.64 -15.30 -32.49
C LEU A 973 -19.77 -15.90 -33.35
N GLY A 974 -19.43 -16.72 -34.37
CA GLY A 974 -20.36 -17.39 -35.28
C GLY A 974 -20.19 -16.93 -36.73
N SER A 975 -20.97 -17.53 -37.63
CA SER A 975 -21.01 -17.13 -39.03
C SER A 975 -22.33 -16.46 -39.41
N TYR A 976 -22.24 -15.32 -40.08
CA TYR A 976 -23.36 -14.43 -40.37
C TYR A 976 -23.43 -14.10 -41.86
N GLN A 977 -24.59 -13.67 -42.35
CA GLN A 977 -24.75 -13.14 -43.70
C GLN A 977 -24.74 -11.62 -43.64
N VAL A 978 -23.68 -11.00 -44.15
CA VAL A 978 -23.42 -9.55 -44.06
C VAL A 978 -23.78 -8.83 -45.37
N HIS A 979 -24.28 -7.60 -45.24
CA HIS A 979 -24.95 -6.83 -46.30
C HIS A 979 -24.57 -5.34 -46.31
N GLY A 980 -23.30 -5.05 -46.03
CA GLY A 980 -22.78 -3.68 -45.96
C GLY A 980 -21.39 -3.68 -45.36
N THR A 981 -21.01 -2.62 -44.64
CA THR A 981 -19.85 -2.68 -43.76
C THR A 981 -20.34 -3.15 -42.38
N PRO A 982 -20.13 -4.43 -42.00
CA PRO A 982 -20.54 -4.91 -40.68
C PRO A 982 -19.69 -4.25 -39.60
N SER A 983 -20.17 -4.25 -38.36
CA SER A 983 -19.37 -3.87 -37.20
C SER A 983 -19.68 -4.78 -36.02
N VAL A 984 -18.77 -4.83 -35.05
CA VAL A 984 -18.99 -5.56 -33.80
C VAL A 984 -18.64 -4.62 -32.65
N SER A 985 -19.56 -4.42 -31.71
CA SER A 985 -19.27 -3.71 -30.47
C SER A 985 -19.28 -4.64 -29.26
N LEU A 986 -18.40 -4.35 -28.31
CA LEU A 986 -18.32 -4.99 -27.00
C LEU A 986 -18.27 -3.89 -25.96
N SER A 987 -19.11 -3.99 -24.94
CA SER A 987 -19.24 -3.03 -23.84
C SER A 987 -18.88 -3.67 -22.51
N SER A 988 -18.35 -2.89 -21.56
CA SER A 988 -18.03 -3.41 -20.21
C SER A 988 -19.23 -3.52 -19.27
N ASP A 989 -20.43 -3.13 -19.69
CA ASP A 989 -21.64 -3.40 -18.92
C ASP A 989 -22.16 -4.83 -19.10
N THR A 990 -22.27 -5.57 -17.99
CA THR A 990 -22.82 -6.93 -17.94
C THR A 990 -23.79 -7.07 -16.78
N ALA A 991 -24.75 -8.00 -16.89
CA ALA A 991 -25.80 -8.18 -15.87
C ALA A 991 -25.26 -8.61 -14.48
N ASP A 992 -24.02 -9.10 -14.42
CA ASP A 992 -23.31 -9.58 -13.24
C ASP A 992 -22.08 -8.74 -12.86
N GLY A 993 -21.80 -7.63 -13.55
CA GLY A 993 -20.59 -6.84 -13.39
C GLY A 993 -20.44 -6.15 -12.02
N THR A 994 -19.78 -6.81 -11.08
CA THR A 994 -19.41 -6.27 -9.76
C THR A 994 -18.22 -5.31 -9.84
N GLY A 995 -17.30 -5.55 -10.76
CA GLY A 995 -15.99 -4.93 -10.83
C GLY A 995 -14.82 -5.90 -10.66
N ASP A 996 -15.08 -7.19 -10.46
CA ASP A 996 -14.04 -8.20 -10.22
C ASP A 996 -13.56 -8.89 -11.51
N ALA A 997 -14.45 -9.07 -12.51
CA ALA A 997 -14.11 -9.80 -13.73
C ALA A 997 -13.68 -8.84 -14.86
N SER A 998 -12.48 -9.04 -15.38
CA SER A 998 -11.88 -8.30 -16.50
C SER A 998 -12.50 -8.66 -17.85
N ILE A 999 -12.70 -7.64 -18.68
CA ILE A 999 -13.22 -7.70 -20.04
C ILE A 999 -12.28 -6.95 -20.99
N ALA A 1000 -11.87 -7.62 -22.07
CA ALA A 1000 -10.80 -7.18 -22.96
C ALA A 1000 -11.24 -6.91 -24.40
N TRP A 1001 -10.52 -6.00 -25.04
CA TRP A 1001 -10.53 -5.72 -26.48
C TRP A 1001 -9.13 -5.95 -27.06
N ASP A 1002 -9.02 -6.98 -27.89
CA ASP A 1002 -7.85 -7.37 -28.67
C ASP A 1002 -8.26 -7.30 -30.17
N ALA A 1003 -7.65 -8.05 -31.08
CA ALA A 1003 -8.04 -8.08 -32.48
C ALA A 1003 -9.38 -8.82 -32.75
N LEU A 1004 -10.09 -8.40 -33.80
CA LEU A 1004 -11.30 -9.06 -34.32
C LEU A 1004 -11.18 -9.26 -35.84
N ALA A 1005 -11.62 -10.40 -36.37
CA ALA A 1005 -11.48 -10.74 -37.78
C ALA A 1005 -12.79 -11.14 -38.45
N PHE A 1006 -13.06 -10.54 -39.61
CA PHE A 1006 -14.15 -10.93 -40.51
C PHE A 1006 -13.59 -11.83 -41.63
N GLU A 1007 -13.87 -13.13 -41.60
CA GLU A 1007 -13.42 -14.13 -42.58
C GLU A 1007 -14.50 -14.34 -43.67
N PRO A 1008 -14.32 -13.84 -44.93
CA PRO A 1008 -15.31 -14.06 -45.98
C PRO A 1008 -15.35 -15.54 -46.41
N LEU A 1009 -16.56 -16.11 -46.48
CA LEU A 1009 -16.80 -17.51 -46.77
C LEU A 1009 -17.39 -17.73 -48.18
N PRO A 1010 -17.02 -18.81 -48.89
CA PRO A 1010 -17.49 -19.06 -50.25
C PRO A 1010 -18.95 -19.54 -50.35
N ALA A 1011 -19.55 -19.98 -49.24
CA ALA A 1011 -20.91 -20.50 -49.16
C ALA A 1011 -21.44 -20.41 -47.72
N LYS A 1012 -22.73 -20.71 -47.52
CA LYS A 1012 -23.32 -20.82 -46.18
C LYS A 1012 -22.65 -21.95 -45.38
N PRO A 1013 -22.05 -21.67 -44.20
CA PRO A 1013 -21.42 -22.70 -43.38
C PRO A 1013 -22.41 -23.43 -42.47
N SER A 1014 -21.93 -24.45 -41.76
CA SER A 1014 -22.72 -25.20 -40.76
C SER A 1014 -22.93 -24.43 -39.45
N ASP A 1015 -22.01 -23.54 -39.08
CA ASP A 1015 -22.11 -22.61 -37.94
C ASP A 1015 -22.86 -21.29 -38.26
N ALA A 1016 -23.72 -21.32 -39.29
CA ALA A 1016 -24.49 -20.17 -39.73
C ALA A 1016 -25.60 -19.79 -38.74
N VAL A 1017 -25.47 -18.63 -38.09
CA VAL A 1017 -26.47 -18.04 -37.20
C VAL A 1017 -27.65 -17.53 -38.03
N THR A 1018 -28.87 -17.92 -37.65
CA THR A 1018 -30.10 -17.29 -38.13
C THR A 1018 -30.48 -16.14 -37.20
N PRO A 1019 -30.50 -14.87 -37.67
CA PRO A 1019 -30.92 -13.76 -36.83
C PRO A 1019 -32.37 -13.97 -36.38
N SER A 1020 -32.58 -13.97 -35.07
CA SER A 1020 -33.88 -13.67 -34.48
C SER A 1020 -33.82 -12.21 -34.07
N PRO A 1021 -34.77 -11.34 -34.47
CA PRO A 1021 -34.71 -9.93 -34.12
C PRO A 1021 -34.83 -9.76 -32.60
N SER A 1022 -33.90 -9.00 -32.01
CA SER A 1022 -33.99 -8.62 -30.59
C SER A 1022 -35.28 -7.83 -30.33
N PRO A 1023 -35.92 -7.98 -29.15
CA PRO A 1023 -37.05 -7.14 -28.77
C PRO A 1023 -36.64 -5.66 -28.73
N SER A 1024 -37.48 -4.80 -29.33
CA SER A 1024 -37.34 -3.33 -29.36
C SER A 1024 -37.71 -2.65 -28.05
#